data_AF-A0A7X6YCI7-F1
#
_entry.id   AF-A0A7X6YCI7-F1
#
_cell.length_a   1.000
_cell.length_b   1.000
_cell.length_c   1.000
_cell.angle_alpha   90.00
_cell.angle_beta   90.00
_cell.angle_gamma   90.00
#
_symmetry.space_group_name_H-M   'P 1'
#
loop_
_entity.id
_entity.type
_entity.pdbx_description
1 polymer ?
#
loop_
_entity_poly.entity_id
_entity_poly.type
_entity_poly.pdbx_seq_one_letter_code
_entity_poly.pdbx_strand_id
1 'polypeptide(L)'
;MRISSFCPAGKPRRTLEIVEGQVIPMMDDALAFTDVRVTGAGTLTLSNYTSQVALGSLQSETGAAIPLKGNELRLGATRSDILSDAVSGTGRVTAVAKNLYVTNIAENIAYGARAGRLRLDSKTPAAVPFAKYDFEESLTKDSSGHGRDLVANGTVERVYDAGRGGYVARFTGTANSGGELVATVTDTTELTGDSDYTISLWAKTFATPVANGYPTLAAIGSQQIDHSLVQFRFVNSSCNTLLLGHWNPAGDRSNLPGPADAAQWHRYMAMREGCRLTVWVDGVKVLDDRSIVLEMTLPETVQITLGRLPGSDRYFCGDIDDVRIYSRALGPTGVAQLLAGGEPVSDGDLAGAAGEPVAIPANARLRTELNGEIQLAGTQTLARVAGNAARGGLVMSAGGELAMTGPATYNAGVRGENVFAKTGPGALALGGSLAHTGGTEVRAGTLILQSEAALPQPFAVYDFEEDDLGVDATCGGHTLTTQSGVTREYDAGRGGWVARFPGTSTQKLEATITSPHFEGNTDYTLSVWVKPDADCGATGTFVSLGKESPFQEVVFRYINISAGTLCLTHWGTTLDFAAIPSPANPQGAWHHYVAVREGSTYTVYCDGAQTWTTNKLGPLSIPLAKQVCIGRQLNKTDRQFKGLIDDVRIYTEAVDAAGVQRLFAGKDPVALARGAVPDAGADVPAPVLHYAFEDASSVGKDSAGTNDLSKIGTGTLALIDSPLGGKALKFDAYNSAYLRSAGFPEAIPSNGQPFTVSFWLQTHQADENTKQGISKHYPSFVSWGCPTNATIGYLLSYWHDVNDRTWSARCYVRKQGGLGAI
;
A
#
# COMPACT_ATOMS: atom_id res chain seq x y z
N MET A 1 -5.88 37.64 -2.10
CA MET A 1 -7.04 36.73 -2.18
C MET A 1 -6.77 35.75 -3.31
N ARG A 2 -6.96 34.44 -3.06
CA ARG A 2 -6.22 33.28 -3.59
C ARG A 2 -5.81 33.29 -5.08
N ILE A 3 -4.50 33.10 -5.29
CA ILE A 3 -3.86 32.57 -6.50
C ILE A 3 -3.49 31.11 -6.19
N SER A 4 -4.09 30.14 -6.88
CA SER A 4 -3.56 28.77 -6.97
C SER A 4 -4.15 28.02 -8.17
N SER A 5 -3.29 27.54 -9.08
CA SER A 5 -3.65 26.54 -10.09
C SER A 5 -2.48 25.96 -10.88
N PHE A 6 -2.45 24.64 -11.01
CA PHE A 6 -1.75 23.93 -12.09
C PHE A 6 -2.69 22.87 -12.71
N CYS A 7 -2.52 22.58 -14.00
CA CYS A 7 -3.48 21.90 -14.89
C CYS A 7 -2.78 20.80 -15.70
N PRO A 8 -3.45 19.70 -16.11
CA PRO A 8 -2.99 18.88 -17.22
C PRO A 8 -3.13 19.68 -18.54
N ALA A 9 -2.19 19.52 -19.47
CA ALA A 9 -2.18 20.26 -20.72
C ALA A 9 -3.46 20.03 -21.56
N GLY A 10 -4.16 21.10 -21.96
CA GLY A 10 -5.08 21.09 -23.11
C GLY A 10 -6.56 21.47 -22.91
N LYS A 11 -7.05 21.89 -21.73
CA LYS A 11 -8.45 22.36 -21.57
C LYS A 11 -8.58 23.69 -20.81
N PRO A 12 -9.44 24.63 -21.25
CA PRO A 12 -9.67 25.90 -20.53
C PRO A 12 -10.60 25.75 -19.32
N ARG A 13 -10.35 26.54 -18.28
CA ARG A 13 -11.20 26.67 -17.08
C ARG A 13 -12.55 27.30 -17.40
N ARG A 14 -13.63 26.81 -16.76
CA ARG A 14 -14.93 27.48 -16.73
C ARG A 14 -15.33 27.71 -15.26
N THR A 15 -15.43 28.98 -14.87
CA THR A 15 -16.07 29.42 -13.63
C THR A 15 -17.50 29.82 -13.97
N LEU A 16 -18.47 29.35 -13.19
CA LEU A 16 -19.87 29.73 -13.36
C LEU A 16 -20.30 30.59 -12.18
N GLU A 17 -20.63 31.86 -12.46
CA GLU A 17 -21.28 32.77 -11.52
C GLU A 17 -22.79 32.73 -11.77
N ILE A 18 -23.58 32.57 -10.70
CA ILE A 18 -25.03 32.39 -10.78
C ILE A 18 -25.73 33.48 -9.96
N VAL A 19 -26.76 34.09 -10.56
CA VAL A 19 -27.57 35.16 -9.94
C VAL A 19 -28.81 34.58 -9.23
N GLU A 20 -29.36 35.31 -8.27
CA GLU A 20 -30.55 34.95 -7.48
C GLU A 20 -31.72 34.42 -8.35
N GLY A 21 -32.25 33.24 -7.99
CA GLY A 21 -33.43 32.64 -8.63
C GLY A 21 -33.20 31.86 -9.93
N GLN A 22 -31.95 31.76 -10.40
CA GLN A 22 -31.63 31.09 -11.66
C GLN A 22 -31.66 29.54 -11.53
N VAL A 23 -32.48 28.88 -12.36
CA VAL A 23 -32.52 27.42 -12.50
C VAL A 23 -31.60 27.01 -13.64
N ILE A 24 -30.62 26.16 -13.38
CA ILE A 24 -29.70 25.65 -14.41
C ILE A 24 -30.01 24.17 -14.68
N PRO A 25 -30.58 23.83 -15.85
CA PRO A 25 -30.71 22.43 -16.25
C PRO A 25 -29.33 21.89 -16.64
N MET A 26 -28.82 20.92 -15.88
CA MET A 26 -27.59 20.22 -16.22
C MET A 26 -27.97 19.02 -17.11
N MET A 27 -27.86 19.18 -18.43
CA MET A 27 -28.06 18.07 -19.38
C MET A 27 -26.73 17.35 -19.66
N ASP A 28 -26.83 16.06 -19.96
CA ASP A 28 -25.88 14.96 -19.65
C ASP A 28 -24.42 15.09 -20.16
N ASP A 29 -24.04 16.05 -21.02
CA ASP A 29 -22.75 15.90 -21.74
C ASP A 29 -21.76 17.07 -21.66
N ALA A 30 -22.08 18.19 -20.98
CA ALA A 30 -21.40 19.46 -21.32
C ALA A 30 -20.77 20.31 -20.19
N LEU A 31 -20.83 19.93 -18.91
CA LEU A 31 -20.49 20.88 -17.84
C LEU A 31 -19.61 20.29 -16.71
N ALA A 32 -18.31 20.11 -17.00
CA ALA A 32 -17.28 19.96 -15.96
C ALA A 32 -16.81 21.36 -15.50
N PHE A 33 -17.44 21.91 -14.46
CA PHE A 33 -17.01 23.19 -13.87
C PHE A 33 -16.00 22.96 -12.75
N THR A 34 -14.92 23.75 -12.77
CA THR A 34 -13.86 23.67 -11.75
C THR A 34 -14.27 24.36 -10.45
N ASP A 35 -15.12 25.39 -10.53
CA ASP A 35 -15.63 26.18 -9.40
C ASP A 35 -17.04 26.71 -9.73
N VAL A 36 -17.98 26.61 -8.77
CA VAL A 36 -19.33 27.23 -8.85
C VAL A 36 -19.47 28.23 -7.70
N ARG A 37 -19.83 29.49 -8.02
CA ARG A 37 -20.05 30.55 -7.03
C ARG A 37 -21.49 31.05 -7.06
N VAL A 38 -22.11 31.13 -5.88
CA VAL A 38 -23.46 31.69 -5.70
C VAL A 38 -23.32 33.10 -5.15
N THR A 39 -23.67 34.11 -5.95
CA THR A 39 -23.62 35.52 -5.55
C THR A 39 -25.02 36.01 -5.20
N GLY A 40 -25.34 36.18 -3.91
CA GLY A 40 -26.64 36.73 -3.45
C GLY A 40 -27.32 35.96 -2.31
N ALA A 41 -28.29 36.59 -1.63
CA ALA A 41 -28.86 36.15 -0.34
C ALA A 41 -29.90 35.00 -0.41
N GLY A 42 -29.97 34.28 -1.54
CA GLY A 42 -31.00 33.28 -1.84
C GLY A 42 -30.47 31.85 -2.05
N THR A 43 -31.38 30.88 -1.97
CA THR A 43 -31.13 29.42 -2.01
C THR A 43 -30.73 28.92 -3.42
N LEU A 44 -29.57 28.26 -3.57
CA LEU A 44 -29.24 27.49 -4.78
C LEU A 44 -30.09 26.22 -4.84
N THR A 45 -31.00 26.13 -5.82
CA THR A 45 -31.78 24.90 -6.05
C THR A 45 -31.23 24.17 -7.27
N LEU A 46 -30.55 23.04 -7.04
CA LEU A 46 -30.22 22.08 -8.09
C LEU A 46 -31.44 21.17 -8.31
N SER A 47 -31.97 21.11 -9.54
CA SER A 47 -33.12 20.28 -9.92
C SER A 47 -32.80 19.53 -11.20
N ASN A 48 -33.23 18.26 -11.29
CA ASN A 48 -33.00 17.35 -12.44
C ASN A 48 -31.52 17.06 -12.74
N TYR A 49 -30.71 16.77 -11.72
CA TYR A 49 -29.35 16.27 -11.93
C TYR A 49 -29.35 14.74 -11.98
N THR A 50 -28.82 14.17 -13.06
CA THR A 50 -28.36 12.78 -13.09
C THR A 50 -27.05 12.67 -12.29
N SER A 51 -26.66 11.45 -11.92
CA SER A 51 -25.48 11.11 -11.09
C SER A 51 -24.10 11.52 -11.65
N GLN A 52 -24.06 12.46 -12.59
CA GLN A 52 -22.97 12.72 -13.53
C GLN A 52 -22.20 14.03 -13.29
N VAL A 53 -22.57 14.85 -12.28
CA VAL A 53 -21.88 16.13 -12.01
C VAL A 53 -20.92 16.00 -10.84
N ALA A 54 -19.62 16.12 -11.11
CA ALA A 54 -18.57 16.27 -10.11
C ALA A 54 -18.15 17.75 -10.05
N LEU A 55 -18.30 18.38 -8.88
CA LEU A 55 -17.90 19.78 -8.67
C LEU A 55 -16.52 19.85 -8.00
N GLY A 56 -15.69 20.79 -8.46
CA GLY A 56 -14.33 21.00 -7.92
C GLY A 56 -14.23 21.98 -6.75
N SER A 57 -15.26 22.78 -6.45
CA SER A 57 -15.58 23.37 -5.14
C SER A 57 -16.98 23.97 -5.16
N LEU A 58 -17.62 24.10 -3.99
CA LEU A 58 -18.93 24.71 -3.82
C LEU A 58 -18.88 25.65 -2.61
N GLN A 59 -19.10 26.96 -2.84
CA GLN A 59 -19.12 27.97 -1.78
C GLN A 59 -20.29 28.94 -1.97
N SER A 60 -21.04 29.16 -0.90
CA SER A 60 -22.09 30.16 -0.75
C SER A 60 -21.47 31.44 -0.18
N GLU A 61 -21.44 32.51 -0.95
CA GLU A 61 -20.91 33.80 -0.45
C GLU A 61 -21.84 34.46 0.59
N THR A 62 -23.04 33.89 0.82
CA THR A 62 -24.06 34.42 1.72
C THR A 62 -24.37 33.54 2.92
N GLY A 63 -23.76 32.35 3.02
CA GLY A 63 -23.97 31.40 4.12
C GLY A 63 -25.33 30.70 4.13
N ALA A 64 -26.14 30.87 3.07
CA ALA A 64 -27.44 30.20 2.94
C ALA A 64 -27.27 28.68 2.69
N ALA A 65 -28.18 27.89 3.24
CA ALA A 65 -28.11 26.42 3.16
C ALA A 65 -28.44 25.88 1.74
N ILE A 66 -27.81 24.77 1.36
CA ILE A 66 -27.95 24.11 0.05
C ILE A 66 -28.93 22.92 0.16
N PRO A 67 -30.18 23.01 -0.36
CA PRO A 67 -31.17 21.94 -0.27
C PRO A 67 -30.89 20.82 -1.28
N LEU A 68 -30.77 19.57 -0.79
CA LEU A 68 -30.43 18.42 -1.65
C LEU A 68 -31.64 17.70 -2.27
N LYS A 69 -32.85 17.87 -1.71
CA LYS A 69 -34.14 17.36 -2.25
C LYS A 69 -34.14 15.89 -2.71
N GLY A 70 -33.41 15.04 -2.00
CA GLY A 70 -33.36 13.59 -2.20
C GLY A 70 -32.23 13.10 -3.09
N ASN A 71 -31.38 13.99 -3.63
CA ASN A 71 -30.33 13.58 -4.56
C ASN A 71 -28.88 13.81 -4.04
N GLU A 72 -27.89 13.32 -4.79
CA GLU A 72 -26.49 13.14 -4.36
C GLU A 72 -25.54 14.23 -4.91
N LEU A 73 -24.84 14.91 -4.00
CA LEU A 73 -23.75 15.84 -4.29
C LEU A 73 -22.40 15.11 -4.21
N ARG A 74 -21.66 15.02 -5.32
CA ARG A 74 -20.34 14.39 -5.39
C ARG A 74 -19.23 15.44 -5.45
N LEU A 75 -18.31 15.42 -4.50
CA LEU A 75 -17.21 16.40 -4.36
C LEU A 75 -15.85 15.71 -4.24
N GLY A 76 -14.78 16.45 -4.54
CA GLY A 76 -13.41 15.95 -4.39
C GLY A 76 -12.97 15.01 -5.51
N ALA A 77 -13.42 15.23 -6.76
CA ALA A 77 -13.02 14.41 -7.91
C ALA A 77 -11.62 14.76 -8.45
N THR A 78 -11.26 16.04 -8.45
CA THR A 78 -10.02 16.53 -9.06
C THR A 78 -9.02 17.11 -8.06
N ARG A 79 -9.48 17.52 -6.87
CA ARG A 79 -8.67 18.06 -5.76
C ARG A 79 -9.36 17.85 -4.42
N SER A 80 -8.65 18.03 -3.31
CA SER A 80 -9.26 18.09 -1.98
C SER A 80 -10.13 19.35 -1.83
N ASP A 81 -11.28 19.24 -1.17
CA ASP A 81 -12.30 20.29 -1.05
C ASP A 81 -12.81 20.47 0.39
N ILE A 82 -13.38 21.64 0.68
CA ILE A 82 -14.05 21.95 1.95
C ILE A 82 -15.50 22.30 1.67
N LEU A 83 -16.44 21.58 2.31
CA LEU A 83 -17.85 21.94 2.39
C LEU A 83 -18.09 22.64 3.74
N SER A 84 -18.02 23.97 3.72
CA SER A 84 -18.24 24.82 4.90
C SER A 84 -19.71 25.20 5.10
N ASP A 85 -20.51 25.19 4.04
CA ASP A 85 -21.91 25.66 4.07
C ASP A 85 -22.88 24.58 4.53
N ALA A 86 -23.97 24.98 5.18
CA ALA A 86 -25.01 24.05 5.61
C ALA A 86 -25.71 23.41 4.40
N VAL A 87 -25.75 22.07 4.31
CA VAL A 87 -26.71 21.38 3.41
C VAL A 87 -28.03 21.16 4.14
N SER A 88 -29.14 20.93 3.43
CA SER A 88 -30.45 20.75 4.07
C SER A 88 -31.40 19.82 3.31
N GLY A 89 -32.45 19.37 4.01
CA GLY A 89 -33.48 18.48 3.48
C GLY A 89 -33.10 17.00 3.58
N THR A 90 -33.37 16.24 2.52
CA THR A 90 -32.94 14.84 2.36
C THR A 90 -31.98 14.75 1.18
N GLY A 91 -31.10 13.75 1.16
CA GLY A 91 -30.14 13.57 0.06
C GLY A 91 -28.82 13.01 0.54
N ARG A 92 -27.78 13.15 -0.30
CA ARG A 92 -26.47 12.56 -0.04
C ARG A 92 -25.32 13.49 -0.41
N VAL A 93 -24.23 13.47 0.35
CA VAL A 93 -22.94 14.08 0.01
C VAL A 93 -21.87 12.99 -0.01
N THR A 94 -21.09 12.88 -1.10
CA THR A 94 -20.10 11.82 -1.27
C THR A 94 -18.74 12.37 -1.72
N ALA A 95 -17.68 12.04 -1.00
CA ALA A 95 -16.29 12.24 -1.43
C ALA A 95 -15.92 11.16 -2.48
N VAL A 96 -15.43 11.55 -3.67
CA VAL A 96 -15.27 10.58 -4.79
C VAL A 96 -13.83 10.22 -5.20
N ALA A 97 -12.80 11.01 -4.87
CA ALA A 97 -11.41 10.67 -5.21
C ALA A 97 -10.34 11.30 -4.30
N LYS A 98 -10.63 12.44 -3.68
CA LYS A 98 -9.74 13.21 -2.79
C LYS A 98 -10.39 13.50 -1.45
N ASN A 99 -9.73 14.29 -0.59
CA ASN A 99 -10.26 14.65 0.72
C ASN A 99 -11.44 15.63 0.57
N LEU A 100 -12.55 15.36 1.24
CA LEU A 100 -13.67 16.29 1.42
C LEU A 100 -13.78 16.60 2.91
N TYR A 101 -13.43 17.82 3.31
CA TYR A 101 -13.60 18.30 4.67
C TYR A 101 -15.03 18.82 4.84
N VAL A 102 -15.78 18.31 5.80
CA VAL A 102 -17.15 18.75 6.10
C VAL A 102 -17.17 19.30 7.51
N THR A 103 -17.39 20.61 7.63
CA THR A 103 -17.38 21.29 8.93
C THR A 103 -18.78 21.48 9.52
N ASN A 104 -19.83 21.11 8.80
CA ASN A 104 -21.23 21.19 9.26
C ASN A 104 -22.06 20.01 8.73
N ILE A 105 -22.57 19.16 9.64
CA ILE A 105 -23.34 17.95 9.32
C ILE A 105 -24.82 18.21 9.55
N ALA A 106 -25.61 18.12 8.48
CA ALA A 106 -27.04 18.32 8.54
C ALA A 106 -27.79 17.06 8.97
N GLU A 107 -28.89 17.25 9.70
CA GLU A 107 -29.83 16.18 9.99
C GLU A 107 -30.46 15.63 8.69
N ASN A 108 -30.68 14.32 8.65
CA ASN A 108 -31.33 13.60 7.54
C ASN A 108 -30.56 13.53 6.21
N ILE A 109 -29.29 13.97 6.19
CA ILE A 109 -28.38 13.78 5.05
C ILE A 109 -27.52 12.53 5.25
N ALA A 110 -27.28 11.80 4.15
CA ALA A 110 -26.27 10.75 4.11
C ALA A 110 -24.92 11.34 3.68
N TYR A 111 -23.89 11.15 4.48
CA TYR A 111 -22.51 11.51 4.12
C TYR A 111 -21.72 10.24 3.84
N GLY A 112 -20.93 10.25 2.78
CA GLY A 112 -20.13 9.09 2.45
C GLY A 112 -18.85 9.38 1.71
N ALA A 113 -18.08 8.31 1.52
CA ALA A 113 -16.84 8.32 0.78
C ALA A 113 -16.80 7.10 -0.16
N ARG A 114 -16.33 7.33 -1.38
CA ARG A 114 -16.09 6.34 -2.44
C ARG A 114 -14.75 6.74 -3.07
N ALA A 115 -13.69 5.96 -2.89
CA ALA A 115 -12.31 6.21 -3.36
C ALA A 115 -11.63 7.50 -2.86
N GLY A 116 -12.39 8.51 -2.44
CA GLY A 116 -11.92 9.66 -1.67
C GLY A 116 -12.04 9.47 -0.17
N ARG A 117 -11.74 10.52 0.59
CA ARG A 117 -11.80 10.52 2.05
C ARG A 117 -12.69 11.65 2.55
N LEU A 118 -13.72 11.32 3.31
CA LEU A 118 -14.55 12.29 4.00
C LEU A 118 -13.91 12.60 5.36
N ARG A 119 -13.60 13.86 5.64
CA ARG A 119 -13.07 14.31 6.93
C ARG A 119 -14.11 15.12 7.68
N LEU A 120 -14.46 14.65 8.88
CA LEU A 120 -15.44 15.29 9.76
C LEU A 120 -14.71 16.03 10.90
N ASP A 121 -13.83 16.96 10.52
CA ASP A 121 -13.06 17.83 11.41
C ASP A 121 -13.03 19.28 10.88
N SER A 122 -12.72 20.24 11.76
CA SER A 122 -12.88 21.68 11.49
C SER A 122 -11.79 22.34 10.63
N LYS A 123 -10.72 21.64 10.24
CA LYS A 123 -9.57 22.23 9.50
C LYS A 123 -8.87 21.20 8.63
N THR A 124 -8.35 21.65 7.48
CA THR A 124 -7.27 20.95 6.78
C THR A 124 -6.01 21.01 7.66
N PRO A 125 -5.60 19.93 8.34
CA PRO A 125 -4.45 20.00 9.24
C PRO A 125 -3.19 20.19 8.41
N ALA A 126 -2.30 21.09 8.85
CA ALA A 126 -0.95 21.14 8.28
C ALA A 126 -0.29 19.77 8.51
N ALA A 127 0.43 19.26 7.50
CA ALA A 127 1.26 18.09 7.71
C ALA A 127 2.40 18.51 8.64
N VAL A 128 2.38 18.01 9.88
CA VAL A 128 3.49 18.18 10.80
C VAL A 128 4.62 17.24 10.33
N PRO A 129 5.82 17.76 10.05
CA PRO A 129 6.97 16.95 9.68
C PRO A 129 7.50 16.17 10.89
N PHE A 130 8.06 15.01 10.63
CA PHE A 130 8.89 14.26 11.57
C PHE A 130 10.06 15.13 12.04
N ALA A 131 10.70 15.88 11.14
CA ALA A 131 11.69 16.89 11.52
C ALA A 131 11.67 18.05 10.52
N LYS A 132 11.88 19.28 11.00
CA LYS A 132 11.99 20.47 10.15
C LYS A 132 13.17 21.33 10.57
N TYR A 133 14.01 21.67 9.61
CA TYR A 133 15.16 22.55 9.81
C TYR A 133 15.09 23.70 8.79
N ASP A 134 14.54 24.83 9.24
CA ASP A 134 14.45 26.08 8.46
C ASP A 134 15.62 27.05 8.73
N PHE A 135 16.44 26.74 9.74
CA PHE A 135 17.59 27.53 10.18
C PHE A 135 17.29 28.99 10.56
N GLU A 136 16.03 29.38 10.69
CA GLU A 136 15.64 30.77 10.93
C GLU A 136 15.93 31.20 12.37
N GLU A 137 15.73 30.32 13.33
CA GLU A 137 16.02 30.62 14.74
C GLU A 137 17.46 30.27 15.14
N SER A 138 17.97 29.12 14.71
CA SER A 138 19.33 28.66 15.00
C SER A 138 19.83 27.66 13.95
N LEU A 139 21.13 27.36 13.96
CA LEU A 139 21.71 26.38 13.03
C LEU A 139 21.17 24.95 13.24
N THR A 140 20.67 24.65 14.44
CA THR A 140 20.42 23.27 14.87
C THR A 140 18.97 22.99 15.25
N LYS A 141 18.13 24.01 15.44
CA LYS A 141 16.79 23.84 15.99
C LYS A 141 15.88 23.03 15.06
N ASP A 142 15.17 22.07 15.62
CA ASP A 142 14.03 21.41 15.00
C ASP A 142 12.76 22.25 15.17
N SER A 143 12.32 22.87 14.09
CA SER A 143 11.12 23.71 14.03
C SER A 143 9.83 22.88 13.89
N SER A 144 9.89 21.54 13.89
CA SER A 144 8.69 20.70 13.85
C SER A 144 7.90 20.65 15.15
N GLY A 145 8.57 20.96 16.27
CA GLY A 145 8.01 20.84 17.63
C GLY A 145 8.30 19.51 18.33
N HIS A 146 9.01 18.58 17.69
CA HIS A 146 9.38 17.28 18.28
C HIS A 146 10.73 17.29 19.02
N GLY A 147 11.44 18.42 19.03
CA GLY A 147 12.70 18.58 19.78
C GLY A 147 13.85 17.73 19.24
N ARG A 148 13.83 17.37 17.94
CA ARG A 148 14.88 16.59 17.26
C ARG A 148 16.03 17.49 16.81
N ASP A 149 16.53 18.32 17.74
CA ASP A 149 17.58 19.30 17.45
C ASP A 149 18.86 18.63 16.95
N LEU A 150 19.48 19.23 15.93
CA LEU A 150 20.74 18.78 15.34
C LEU A 150 21.94 19.15 16.24
N VAL A 151 23.07 18.52 15.96
CA VAL A 151 24.38 18.85 16.51
C VAL A 151 25.32 19.13 15.35
N ALA A 152 25.99 20.27 15.38
CA ALA A 152 26.97 20.66 14.37
C ALA A 152 28.35 20.07 14.66
N ASN A 153 28.91 19.38 13.67
CA ASN A 153 30.28 18.88 13.69
C ASN A 153 31.03 19.37 12.45
N GLY A 154 32.31 19.71 12.60
CA GLY A 154 33.14 20.16 11.48
C GLY A 154 32.77 21.55 10.97
N THR A 155 32.97 21.78 9.67
CA THR A 155 32.88 23.10 9.03
C THR A 155 31.49 23.39 8.46
N VAL A 156 30.54 23.71 9.35
CA VAL A 156 29.17 24.16 9.03
C VAL A 156 28.83 25.40 9.83
N GLU A 157 28.20 26.39 9.19
CA GLU A 157 27.80 27.65 9.84
C GLU A 157 26.42 28.12 9.35
N ARG A 158 25.76 28.95 10.17
CA ARG A 158 24.49 29.60 9.81
C ARG A 158 24.76 30.95 9.16
N VAL A 159 24.32 31.14 7.93
CA VAL A 159 24.57 32.36 7.14
C VAL A 159 23.28 32.91 6.57
N TYR A 160 23.13 34.23 6.50
CA TYR A 160 22.00 34.85 5.81
C TYR A 160 22.25 34.86 4.29
N ASP A 161 21.37 34.24 3.52
CA ASP A 161 21.44 34.23 2.05
C ASP A 161 20.39 35.18 1.47
N ALA A 162 20.85 36.30 0.91
CA ALA A 162 19.95 37.32 0.34
C ALA A 162 19.15 36.81 -0.88
N GLY A 163 19.67 35.81 -1.60
CA GLY A 163 18.97 35.20 -2.75
C GLY A 163 17.80 34.32 -2.31
N ARG A 164 17.93 33.64 -1.17
CA ARG A 164 16.87 32.86 -0.54
C ARG A 164 15.92 33.72 0.29
N GLY A 165 16.41 34.82 0.85
CA GLY A 165 15.67 35.72 1.73
C GLY A 165 15.61 35.28 3.19
N GLY A 166 16.51 34.40 3.63
CA GLY A 166 16.48 33.75 4.94
C GLY A 166 17.85 33.24 5.39
N TYR A 167 17.89 32.58 6.55
CA TYR A 167 19.10 31.95 7.05
C TYR A 167 19.22 30.51 6.52
N VAL A 168 20.45 30.10 6.23
CA VAL A 168 20.74 28.79 5.64
C VAL A 168 21.90 28.12 6.38
N ALA A 169 21.96 26.79 6.30
CA ALA A 169 23.13 26.03 6.73
C ALA A 169 24.16 25.97 5.60
N ARG A 170 25.30 26.64 5.79
CA ARG A 170 26.42 26.66 4.86
C ARG A 170 27.44 25.60 5.25
N PHE A 171 27.61 24.62 4.36
CA PHE A 171 28.60 23.56 4.49
C PHE A 171 29.82 23.91 3.64
N THR A 172 30.98 23.98 4.29
CA THR A 172 32.26 24.04 3.56
C THR A 172 32.94 22.69 3.73
N GLY A 173 33.37 22.10 2.61
CA GLY A 173 33.90 20.75 2.63
C GLY A 173 34.85 20.49 1.46
N THR A 174 35.75 19.54 1.68
CA THR A 174 36.61 18.91 0.68
C THR A 174 36.17 17.46 0.47
N ALA A 175 36.95 16.69 -0.29
CA ALA A 175 36.78 15.23 -0.36
C ALA A 175 36.74 14.58 1.03
N ASN A 176 37.67 14.93 1.92
CA ASN A 176 37.96 14.12 3.10
C ASN A 176 37.64 14.84 4.42
N SER A 177 37.09 16.04 4.36
CA SER A 177 36.74 16.84 5.53
C SER A 177 35.60 17.78 5.20
N GLY A 178 34.75 18.08 6.17
CA GLY A 178 33.64 19.02 5.97
C GLY A 178 32.79 19.16 7.22
N GLY A 179 31.69 19.89 7.09
CA GLY A 179 30.67 19.98 8.11
C GLY A 179 29.59 18.91 7.98
N GLU A 180 28.96 18.56 9.10
CA GLU A 180 27.71 17.79 9.15
C GLU A 180 26.81 18.35 10.26
N LEU A 181 25.50 18.19 10.08
CA LEU A 181 24.52 18.38 11.15
C LEU A 181 23.87 17.02 11.42
N VAL A 182 23.84 16.60 12.69
CA VAL A 182 23.37 15.26 13.08
C VAL A 182 22.38 15.34 14.23
N ALA A 183 21.23 14.68 14.09
CA ALA A 183 20.32 14.40 15.21
C ALA A 183 20.20 12.88 15.40
N THR A 184 20.35 12.40 16.63
CA THR A 184 20.07 10.99 16.99
C THR A 184 18.64 10.92 17.51
N VAL A 185 17.80 10.15 16.84
CA VAL A 185 16.38 9.96 17.17
C VAL A 185 16.17 8.55 17.70
N THR A 186 15.68 8.43 18.93
CA THR A 186 15.47 7.15 19.63
C THR A 186 14.02 6.67 19.64
N ASP A 187 13.07 7.51 19.22
CA ASP A 187 11.68 7.13 18.99
C ASP A 187 11.39 7.21 17.49
N THR A 188 11.65 6.09 16.82
CA THR A 188 11.56 5.95 15.36
C THR A 188 10.37 5.09 14.96
N THR A 189 9.41 4.85 15.86
CA THR A 189 8.22 4.02 15.59
C THR A 189 7.50 4.45 14.30
N GLU A 190 7.50 5.75 13.98
CA GLU A 190 6.91 6.31 12.75
C GLU A 190 7.80 6.20 11.49
N LEU A 191 9.09 5.87 11.62
CA LEU A 191 10.08 5.82 10.54
C LEU A 191 10.98 4.57 10.68
N THR A 192 10.38 3.40 10.86
CA THR A 192 11.05 2.08 10.94
C THR A 192 10.55 1.12 9.87
N GLY A 193 11.33 0.07 9.57
CA GLY A 193 10.93 -0.93 8.57
C GLY A 193 10.57 -0.31 7.21
N ASP A 194 9.55 -0.87 6.55
CA ASP A 194 9.03 -0.42 5.27
C ASP A 194 8.12 0.82 5.36
N SER A 195 8.38 1.73 6.29
CA SER A 195 7.59 2.96 6.46
C SER A 195 7.69 3.88 5.24
N ASP A 196 6.57 4.51 4.92
CA ASP A 196 6.50 5.57 3.92
C ASP A 196 7.23 6.82 4.42
N TYR A 197 7.74 7.63 3.50
CA TYR A 197 8.38 8.88 3.88
C TYR A 197 8.33 9.92 2.78
N THR A 198 8.52 11.18 3.18
CA THR A 198 8.74 12.30 2.26
C THR A 198 9.89 13.14 2.79
N ILE A 199 10.90 13.38 1.96
CA ILE A 199 12.02 14.28 2.24
C ILE A 199 11.95 15.42 1.23
N SER A 200 11.99 16.66 1.71
CA SER A 200 12.15 17.82 0.85
C SER A 200 13.17 18.78 1.43
N LEU A 201 13.94 19.44 0.57
CA LEU A 201 14.92 20.44 0.95
C LEU A 201 15.20 21.39 -0.21
N TRP A 202 15.71 22.56 0.12
CA TRP A 202 16.36 23.45 -0.82
C TRP A 202 17.87 23.29 -0.70
N ALA A 203 18.57 23.29 -1.84
CA ALA A 203 20.02 23.30 -1.82
C ALA A 203 20.61 23.98 -3.06
N LYS A 204 21.81 24.54 -2.88
CA LYS A 204 22.71 24.96 -3.95
C LYS A 204 24.15 24.57 -3.62
N THR A 205 24.96 24.39 -4.64
CA THR A 205 26.36 23.93 -4.51
C THR A 205 27.34 25.07 -4.81
N PHE A 206 28.58 24.95 -4.34
CA PHE A 206 29.65 25.88 -4.73
C PHE A 206 30.43 25.37 -5.94
N ALA A 207 31.02 26.30 -6.70
CA ALA A 207 31.62 26.03 -8.01
C ALA A 207 32.85 25.10 -8.02
N THR A 208 33.47 24.76 -6.87
CA THR A 208 34.61 23.82 -6.74
C THR A 208 35.07 23.60 -5.29
N PRO A 209 35.57 22.41 -4.88
CA PRO A 209 35.25 21.07 -5.34
C PRO A 209 34.62 20.19 -4.25
N VAL A 210 33.61 19.40 -4.64
CA VAL A 210 33.28 18.16 -3.93
C VAL A 210 34.20 17.06 -4.47
N ALA A 211 35.40 16.98 -3.92
CA ALA A 211 36.53 16.24 -4.53
C ALA A 211 36.39 14.70 -4.55
N ASN A 212 35.33 14.12 -3.97
CA ASN A 212 35.04 12.68 -4.04
C ASN A 212 33.90 12.31 -4.99
N GLY A 213 33.24 13.28 -5.64
CA GLY A 213 32.21 13.02 -6.65
C GLY A 213 30.87 12.51 -6.12
N TYR A 214 30.64 12.50 -4.81
CA TYR A 214 29.41 11.95 -4.22
C TYR A 214 28.83 12.80 -3.05
N PRO A 215 28.56 14.11 -3.24
CA PRO A 215 28.05 14.97 -2.16
C PRO A 215 26.67 14.54 -1.65
N THR A 216 26.50 14.43 -0.32
CA THR A 216 25.24 14.02 0.31
C THR A 216 24.47 15.22 0.84
N LEU A 217 23.23 15.41 0.37
CA LEU A 217 22.34 16.45 0.87
C LEU A 217 21.80 16.07 2.24
N ALA A 218 21.15 14.90 2.30
CA ALA A 218 20.55 14.35 3.51
C ALA A 218 20.65 12.83 3.54
N ALA A 219 20.71 12.29 4.75
CA ALA A 219 20.65 10.85 5.01
C ALA A 219 19.85 10.56 6.28
N ILE A 220 19.19 9.41 6.29
CA ILE A 220 18.41 8.91 7.44
C ILE A 220 18.84 7.47 7.70
N GLY A 221 19.56 7.24 8.79
CA GLY A 221 20.15 5.95 9.16
C GLY A 221 21.47 6.15 9.90
N SER A 222 21.91 5.16 10.69
CA SER A 222 23.07 5.31 11.57
C SER A 222 24.40 4.86 10.95
N GLN A 223 24.37 3.90 10.02
CA GLN A 223 25.55 3.37 9.34
C GLN A 223 25.22 2.86 7.93
N GLN A 224 26.27 2.62 7.14
CA GLN A 224 26.23 1.97 5.82
C GLN A 224 26.00 0.46 5.93
N ILE A 225 24.95 0.07 6.64
CA ILE A 225 24.51 -1.32 6.73
C ILE A 225 23.43 -1.51 5.67
N ASP A 226 23.41 -2.70 5.08
CA ASP A 226 22.44 -3.07 4.04
C ASP A 226 21.02 -2.77 4.52
N HIS A 227 20.24 -2.04 3.71
CA HIS A 227 18.84 -1.65 3.95
C HIS A 227 18.61 -0.66 5.11
N SER A 228 19.63 -0.15 5.80
CA SER A 228 19.46 0.66 7.02
C SER A 228 19.68 2.16 6.84
N LEU A 229 19.73 2.66 5.60
CA LEU A 229 20.12 4.04 5.31
C LEU A 229 19.42 4.61 4.07
N VAL A 230 18.52 5.58 4.27
CA VAL A 230 18.03 6.43 3.17
C VAL A 230 19.11 7.43 2.82
N GLN A 231 19.51 7.49 1.55
CA GLN A 231 20.48 8.45 1.04
C GLN A 231 19.86 9.30 -0.06
N PHE A 232 19.93 10.62 0.08
CA PHE A 232 19.63 11.57 -0.99
C PHE A 232 20.89 12.38 -1.31
N ARG A 233 21.53 12.06 -2.43
CA ARG A 233 22.86 12.58 -2.77
C ARG A 233 23.07 12.76 -4.26
N PHE A 234 24.14 13.46 -4.62
CA PHE A 234 24.66 13.44 -5.97
C PHE A 234 25.62 12.27 -6.18
N VAL A 235 25.78 11.86 -7.44
CA VAL A 235 26.71 10.80 -7.86
C VAL A 235 27.84 11.28 -8.77
N ASN A 236 27.98 12.59 -8.93
CA ASN A 236 29.13 13.18 -9.57
C ASN A 236 29.54 14.52 -8.94
N SER A 237 30.74 14.98 -9.28
CA SER A 237 31.29 16.26 -8.83
C SER A 237 30.62 17.47 -9.45
N SER A 238 29.96 17.31 -10.61
CA SER A 238 29.18 18.35 -11.27
C SER A 238 27.81 18.59 -10.63
N CYS A 239 27.41 17.76 -9.66
CA CYS A 239 26.14 17.83 -8.95
C CYS A 239 24.91 17.92 -9.88
N ASN A 240 24.97 17.28 -11.04
CA ASN A 240 23.87 17.27 -12.03
C ASN A 240 23.23 15.88 -12.18
N THR A 241 23.63 14.92 -11.34
CA THR A 241 23.07 13.57 -11.33
C THR A 241 22.83 13.14 -9.89
N LEU A 242 21.62 12.69 -9.62
CA LEU A 242 21.13 12.34 -8.29
C LEU A 242 21.08 10.83 -8.09
N LEU A 243 21.06 10.45 -6.82
CA LEU A 243 20.72 9.13 -6.33
C LEU A 243 19.78 9.28 -5.14
N LEU A 244 18.74 8.48 -5.15
CA LEU A 244 17.90 8.19 -4.00
C LEU A 244 17.90 6.68 -3.77
N GLY A 245 18.11 6.22 -2.54
CA GLY A 245 18.20 4.79 -2.28
C GLY A 245 18.33 4.41 -0.82
N HIS A 246 18.32 3.11 -0.55
CA HIS A 246 18.28 2.52 0.80
C HIS A 246 19.59 1.86 1.22
N TRP A 247 20.69 2.20 0.54
CA TRP A 247 21.99 1.55 0.72
C TRP A 247 21.89 0.05 0.48
N ASN A 248 21.36 -0.32 -0.70
CA ASN A 248 21.36 -1.69 -1.20
C ASN A 248 21.41 -1.67 -2.75
N PRO A 249 22.07 -2.64 -3.43
CA PRO A 249 22.22 -2.63 -4.89
C PRO A 249 20.91 -2.67 -5.69
N ALA A 250 19.83 -3.23 -5.12
CA ALA A 250 18.53 -3.38 -5.75
C ALA A 250 17.51 -2.25 -5.41
N GLY A 251 17.78 -1.45 -4.36
CA GLY A 251 16.95 -0.35 -3.86
C GLY A 251 17.52 1.02 -4.21
N ASP A 252 18.80 1.12 -4.54
CA ASP A 252 19.41 2.37 -5.02
C ASP A 252 18.91 2.72 -6.43
N ARG A 253 18.37 3.93 -6.59
CA ARG A 253 18.03 4.54 -7.88
C ARG A 253 19.06 5.61 -8.20
N SER A 254 20.07 5.20 -8.95
CA SER A 254 21.18 6.04 -9.40
C SER A 254 20.90 6.65 -10.78
N ASN A 255 21.75 7.59 -11.21
CA ASN A 255 21.67 8.24 -12.52
C ASN A 255 20.38 9.03 -12.77
N LEU A 256 19.74 9.52 -11.71
CA LEU A 256 18.56 10.36 -11.82
C LEU A 256 18.94 11.75 -12.34
N PRO A 257 18.14 12.37 -13.24
CA PRO A 257 18.38 13.73 -13.69
C PRO A 257 18.45 14.72 -12.51
N GLY A 258 19.57 15.43 -12.38
CA GLY A 258 19.73 16.57 -11.47
C GLY A 258 19.49 17.91 -12.16
N PRO A 259 19.76 19.04 -11.49
CA PRO A 259 19.62 20.36 -12.10
C PRO A 259 20.66 20.62 -13.18
N ALA A 260 20.33 21.52 -14.12
CA ALA A 260 21.26 21.96 -15.16
C ALA A 260 22.40 22.84 -14.61
N ASP A 261 22.15 23.63 -13.57
CA ASP A 261 23.13 24.48 -12.90
C ASP A 261 22.99 24.37 -11.38
N ALA A 262 23.66 23.38 -10.78
CA ALA A 262 23.59 23.12 -9.35
C ALA A 262 24.08 24.28 -8.45
N ALA A 263 24.66 25.36 -9.00
CA ALA A 263 25.05 26.53 -8.22
C ALA A 263 23.87 27.48 -7.93
N GLN A 264 22.72 27.27 -8.58
CA GLN A 264 21.46 27.94 -8.26
C GLN A 264 20.70 27.21 -7.14
N TRP A 265 19.76 27.92 -6.52
CA TRP A 265 18.82 27.31 -5.60
C TRP A 265 17.88 26.37 -6.34
N HIS A 266 17.93 25.11 -5.96
CA HIS A 266 17.02 24.07 -6.44
C HIS A 266 16.25 23.47 -5.29
N ARG A 267 15.03 23.04 -5.59
CA ARG A 267 14.25 22.25 -4.64
C ARG A 267 14.29 20.79 -5.01
N TYR A 268 14.68 19.98 -4.04
CA TYR A 268 14.73 18.53 -4.13
C TYR A 268 13.61 17.94 -3.29
N MET A 269 12.94 16.94 -3.83
CA MET A 269 11.93 16.20 -3.09
C MET A 269 12.00 14.73 -3.46
N ALA A 270 11.90 13.88 -2.45
CA ALA A 270 11.88 12.43 -2.54
C ALA A 270 10.70 11.92 -1.73
N MET A 271 9.94 10.98 -2.28
CA MET A 271 8.80 10.38 -1.59
C MET A 271 8.77 8.89 -1.84
N ARG A 272 8.61 8.12 -0.76
CA ARG A 272 8.30 6.70 -0.81
C ARG A 272 6.87 6.48 -0.33
N GLU A 273 6.09 5.83 -1.16
CA GLU A 273 4.72 5.39 -0.87
C GLU A 273 4.59 3.89 -1.19
N GLY A 274 4.67 3.05 -0.17
CA GLY A 274 4.82 1.60 -0.30
C GLY A 274 6.04 1.27 -1.17
N CYS A 275 5.78 0.58 -2.27
CA CYS A 275 6.78 0.23 -3.28
C CYS A 275 7.15 1.37 -4.24
N ARG A 276 6.43 2.50 -4.19
CA ARG A 276 6.59 3.60 -5.14
C ARG A 276 7.62 4.59 -4.62
N LEU A 277 8.61 4.90 -5.43
CA LEU A 277 9.59 5.94 -5.19
C LEU A 277 9.43 7.05 -6.24
N THR A 278 9.24 8.28 -5.78
CA THR A 278 9.07 9.43 -6.65
C THR A 278 10.05 10.53 -6.27
N VAL A 279 10.72 11.11 -7.27
CA VAL A 279 11.70 12.19 -7.05
C VAL A 279 11.34 13.38 -7.93
N TRP A 280 11.42 14.58 -7.36
CA TRP A 280 11.24 15.84 -8.07
C TRP A 280 12.46 16.75 -7.89
N VAL A 281 12.77 17.48 -8.97
CA VAL A 281 13.70 18.61 -8.99
C VAL A 281 12.95 19.81 -9.55
N ASP A 282 12.86 20.89 -8.78
CA ASP A 282 12.14 22.12 -9.14
C ASP A 282 10.67 21.92 -9.56
N GLY A 283 10.03 20.92 -8.95
CA GLY A 283 8.65 20.55 -9.27
C GLY A 283 8.48 19.67 -10.51
N VAL A 284 9.55 19.38 -11.24
CA VAL A 284 9.56 18.40 -12.34
C VAL A 284 9.87 17.02 -11.77
N LYS A 285 9.06 16.03 -12.11
CA LYS A 285 9.28 14.64 -11.70
C LYS A 285 10.45 14.04 -12.50
N VAL A 286 11.51 13.66 -11.82
CA VAL A 286 12.73 13.05 -12.41
C VAL A 286 12.81 11.54 -12.17
N LEU A 287 11.97 11.00 -11.28
CA LEU A 287 11.76 9.56 -11.07
C LEU A 287 10.31 9.29 -10.70
N ASP A 288 9.72 8.23 -11.25
CA ASP A 288 8.48 7.59 -10.79
C ASP A 288 8.64 6.08 -10.97
N ASP A 289 9.11 5.39 -9.93
CA ASP A 289 9.38 3.96 -10.00
C ASP A 289 8.52 3.19 -8.99
N ARG A 290 8.14 1.96 -9.32
CA ARG A 290 7.41 1.04 -8.42
C ARG A 290 8.13 -0.28 -8.37
N SER A 291 8.72 -0.60 -7.22
CA SER A 291 9.52 -1.81 -7.03
C SER A 291 9.35 -2.34 -5.62
N ILE A 292 9.02 -3.63 -5.51
CA ILE A 292 8.91 -4.35 -4.23
C ILE A 292 10.26 -4.46 -3.49
N VAL A 293 11.38 -4.21 -4.18
CA VAL A 293 12.74 -4.35 -3.63
C VAL A 293 13.21 -3.12 -2.81
N LEU A 294 12.30 -2.21 -2.47
CA LEU A 294 12.57 -1.07 -1.58
C LEU A 294 12.32 -1.46 -0.12
N GLU A 295 13.04 -2.49 0.34
CA GLU A 295 13.07 -2.87 1.74
C GLU A 295 13.97 -1.91 2.51
N MET A 296 13.41 -1.32 3.56
CA MET A 296 14.16 -0.50 4.51
C MET A 296 14.02 -1.13 5.89
N THR A 297 15.11 -1.23 6.62
CA THR A 297 15.12 -1.80 7.97
C THR A 297 15.80 -0.82 8.90
N LEU A 298 15.18 0.35 9.07
CA LEU A 298 15.70 1.35 10.01
C LEU A 298 15.61 0.80 11.44
N PRO A 299 16.69 0.87 12.23
CA PRO A 299 16.70 0.41 13.62
C PRO A 299 15.86 1.32 14.54
N GLU A 300 15.62 0.89 15.78
CA GLU A 300 14.92 1.68 16.81
C GLU A 300 15.64 3.01 17.16
N THR A 301 16.89 3.19 16.71
CA THR A 301 17.64 4.45 16.83
C THR A 301 18.21 4.85 15.48
N VAL A 302 17.72 5.96 14.93
CA VAL A 302 18.09 6.49 13.61
C VAL A 302 18.84 7.80 13.76
N GLN A 303 19.79 8.06 12.86
CA GLN A 303 20.41 9.38 12.73
C GLN A 303 19.82 10.13 11.54
N ILE A 304 19.43 11.38 11.74
CA ILE A 304 19.20 12.33 10.64
C ILE A 304 20.52 13.06 10.43
N THR A 305 21.09 12.99 9.23
CA THR A 305 22.34 13.66 8.89
C THR A 305 22.14 14.58 7.69
N LEU A 306 22.57 15.83 7.82
CA LEU A 306 22.63 16.80 6.73
C LEU A 306 24.09 17.09 6.37
N GLY A 307 24.37 17.19 5.08
CA GLY A 307 25.68 17.57 4.57
C GLY A 307 26.75 16.47 4.59
N ARG A 308 26.42 15.25 5.02
CA ARG A 308 27.33 14.10 4.97
C ARG A 308 26.57 12.77 4.94
N LEU A 309 27.17 11.75 4.34
CA LEU A 309 26.72 10.37 4.53
C LEU A 309 27.33 9.76 5.81
N PRO A 310 26.53 9.18 6.71
CA PRO A 310 27.03 8.48 7.90
C PRO A 310 28.09 7.43 7.55
N GLY A 311 29.19 7.41 8.31
CA GLY A 311 30.29 6.46 8.12
C GLY A 311 31.16 6.66 6.87
N SER A 312 31.06 7.81 6.18
CA SER A 312 31.78 8.04 4.91
C SER A 312 32.32 9.45 4.75
N ASP A 313 33.31 9.62 3.87
CA ASP A 313 33.91 10.91 3.51
C ASP A 313 33.18 11.55 2.32
N ARG A 314 31.85 11.62 2.42
CA ARG A 314 30.94 12.15 1.38
C ARG A 314 30.30 13.45 1.84
N TYR A 315 31.12 14.49 1.96
CA TYR A 315 30.70 15.80 2.44
C TYR A 315 30.04 16.63 1.35
N PHE A 316 29.04 17.41 1.73
CA PHE A 316 28.42 18.44 0.92
C PHE A 316 29.22 19.74 0.99
N CYS A 317 29.24 20.48 -0.12
CA CYS A 317 29.87 21.81 -0.20
C CYS A 317 28.90 22.76 -0.90
N GLY A 318 28.22 23.58 -0.10
CA GLY A 318 27.10 24.39 -0.55
C GLY A 318 26.19 24.82 0.60
N ASP A 319 25.04 25.39 0.25
CA ASP A 319 24.03 25.84 1.20
C ASP A 319 22.81 24.90 1.14
N ILE A 320 22.27 24.53 2.30
CA ILE A 320 21.01 23.78 2.47
C ILE A 320 20.03 24.63 3.28
N ASP A 321 18.75 24.58 2.91
CA ASP A 321 17.67 25.28 3.58
C ASP A 321 16.36 24.47 3.56
N ASP A 322 15.47 24.78 4.51
CA ASP A 322 14.07 24.35 4.57
C ASP A 322 13.89 22.84 4.40
N VAL A 323 14.70 22.08 5.16
CA VAL A 323 14.67 20.62 5.18
C VAL A 323 13.43 20.17 5.94
N ARG A 324 12.60 19.36 5.29
CA ARG A 324 11.41 18.73 5.88
C ARG A 324 11.46 17.23 5.67
N ILE A 325 11.33 16.47 6.74
CA ILE A 325 11.21 15.01 6.73
C ILE A 325 9.83 14.66 7.27
N TYR A 326 9.09 13.84 6.56
CA TYR A 326 7.81 13.27 6.99
C TYR A 326 7.96 11.76 7.09
N SER A 327 7.46 11.18 8.18
CA SER A 327 7.28 9.74 8.41
C SER A 327 6.15 9.12 7.57
N ARG A 328 5.89 9.70 6.39
CA ARG A 328 4.79 9.31 5.49
C ARG A 328 4.98 9.88 4.09
N ALA A 329 4.32 9.25 3.12
CA ALA A 329 4.08 9.84 1.81
C ALA A 329 3.07 10.99 1.93
N LEU A 330 3.32 12.12 1.28
CA LEU A 330 2.34 13.20 1.16
C LEU A 330 1.40 12.92 0.00
N GLY A 331 0.10 13.12 0.18
CA GLY A 331 -0.84 13.09 -0.95
C GLY A 331 -0.61 14.24 -1.95
N PRO A 332 -1.29 14.21 -3.12
CA PRO A 332 -1.02 15.13 -4.22
C PRO A 332 -1.14 16.63 -3.87
N THR A 333 -2.03 17.01 -2.95
CA THR A 333 -2.16 18.42 -2.52
C THR A 333 -0.98 18.82 -1.63
N GLY A 334 -0.57 17.95 -0.71
CA GLY A 334 0.62 18.15 0.12
C GLY A 334 1.88 18.26 -0.73
N VAL A 335 2.06 17.35 -1.69
CA VAL A 335 3.15 17.43 -2.68
C VAL A 335 3.09 18.76 -3.44
N ALA A 336 1.93 19.14 -3.99
CA ALA A 336 1.80 20.39 -4.74
C ALA A 336 2.10 21.64 -3.90
N GLN A 337 1.70 21.69 -2.63
CA GLN A 337 1.97 22.80 -1.73
C GLN A 337 3.44 22.89 -1.35
N LEU A 338 4.06 21.76 -1.01
CA LEU A 338 5.50 21.71 -0.75
C LEU A 338 6.29 22.09 -2.03
N LEU A 339 5.79 21.65 -3.19
CA LEU A 339 6.28 22.05 -4.50
C LEU A 339 5.94 23.50 -4.92
N ALA A 340 5.16 24.23 -4.12
CA ALA A 340 4.94 25.67 -4.30
C ALA A 340 5.67 26.50 -3.23
N GLY A 341 6.42 25.86 -2.32
CA GLY A 341 7.04 26.53 -1.17
C GLY A 341 6.04 26.89 -0.06
N GLY A 342 4.85 26.31 -0.09
CA GLY A 342 3.85 26.44 0.97
C GLY A 342 3.96 25.32 1.99
N GLU A 343 3.31 25.52 3.15
CA GLU A 343 3.17 24.46 4.15
C GLU A 343 2.21 23.38 3.62
N PRO A 344 2.66 22.11 3.51
CA PRO A 344 1.83 21.04 3.00
C PRO A 344 0.71 20.69 3.97
N VAL A 345 -0.43 20.29 3.43
CA VAL A 345 -1.54 19.74 4.18
C VAL A 345 -1.36 18.25 4.38
N SER A 346 -1.87 17.76 5.50
CA SER A 346 -2.07 16.34 5.74
C SER A 346 -3.06 15.82 4.70
N ASP A 347 -2.57 15.29 3.60
CA ASP A 347 -3.36 14.41 2.74
C ASP A 347 -2.94 12.98 3.09
N GLY A 348 -3.69 12.27 3.94
CA GLY A 348 -3.58 10.81 3.97
C GLY A 348 -3.49 10.05 5.31
N ASP A 349 -3.18 10.61 6.49
CA ASP A 349 -3.54 10.01 7.80
C ASP A 349 -3.02 10.75 9.06
N LEU A 350 -3.88 10.66 10.10
CA LEU A 350 -3.79 10.74 11.58
C LEU A 350 -2.81 11.65 12.36
N ALA A 351 -1.60 11.94 11.91
CA ALA A 351 -0.56 12.52 12.81
C ALA A 351 -0.52 14.07 12.87
N GLY A 352 -1.60 14.75 12.49
CA GLY A 352 -1.74 16.20 12.73
C GLY A 352 -2.72 16.41 13.87
N ALA A 353 -2.56 17.47 14.68
CA ALA A 353 -3.57 17.84 15.67
C ALA A 353 -4.94 17.86 14.98
N ALA A 354 -5.82 16.93 15.35
CA ALA A 354 -7.16 16.83 14.76
C ALA A 354 -7.84 18.19 14.92
N GLY A 355 -8.51 18.67 13.86
CA GLY A 355 -9.42 19.79 14.04
C GLY A 355 -10.50 19.42 15.07
N GLU A 356 -11.12 20.42 15.70
CA GLU A 356 -12.24 20.20 16.62
C GLU A 356 -13.27 19.23 16.00
N PRO A 357 -13.74 18.22 16.77
CA PRO A 357 -14.64 17.19 16.29
C PRO A 357 -15.97 17.79 15.86
N VAL A 358 -16.47 17.37 14.69
CA VAL A 358 -17.81 17.76 14.24
C VAL A 358 -18.83 16.80 14.84
N ALA A 359 -19.82 17.34 15.54
CA ALA A 359 -20.90 16.52 16.10
C ALA A 359 -21.77 15.92 14.99
N ILE A 360 -22.02 14.61 15.06
CA ILE A 360 -22.86 13.89 14.10
C ILE A 360 -24.28 13.78 14.67
N PRO A 361 -25.30 14.41 14.04
CA PRO A 361 -26.68 14.30 14.52
C PRO A 361 -27.21 12.86 14.44
N ALA A 362 -28.11 12.47 15.34
CA ALA A 362 -28.61 11.10 15.47
C ALA A 362 -29.27 10.52 14.19
N ASN A 363 -29.81 11.38 13.33
CA ASN A 363 -30.47 11.00 12.07
C ASN A 363 -29.56 11.11 10.84
N ALA A 364 -28.33 11.62 10.97
CA ALA A 364 -27.34 11.58 9.90
C ALA A 364 -26.90 10.13 9.65
N ARG A 365 -26.57 9.82 8.40
CA ARG A 365 -26.11 8.47 8.00
C ARG A 365 -24.71 8.56 7.45
N LEU A 366 -23.81 7.69 7.91
CA LEU A 366 -22.48 7.54 7.34
C LEU A 366 -22.42 6.33 6.41
N ARG A 367 -21.73 6.48 5.27
CA ARG A 367 -21.59 5.44 4.25
C ARG A 367 -20.18 5.33 3.69
N THR A 368 -19.53 4.18 3.88
CA THR A 368 -18.28 3.84 3.20
C THR A 368 -18.55 2.93 1.99
N GLU A 369 -18.07 3.34 0.83
CA GLU A 369 -18.15 2.61 -0.45
C GLU A 369 -16.76 2.24 -0.97
N LEU A 370 -16.64 1.72 -2.20
CA LEU A 370 -15.38 1.25 -2.81
C LEU A 370 -14.20 2.19 -2.49
N ASN A 371 -13.21 1.72 -1.74
CA ASN A 371 -11.99 2.45 -1.38
C ASN A 371 -12.17 3.73 -0.55
N GLY A 372 -13.40 4.01 -0.07
CA GLY A 372 -13.76 5.23 0.61
C GLY A 372 -13.48 5.21 2.12
N GLU A 373 -12.94 6.31 2.63
CA GLU A 373 -12.61 6.45 4.05
C GLU A 373 -13.39 7.61 4.69
N ILE A 374 -13.88 7.41 5.92
CA ILE A 374 -14.43 8.48 6.74
C ILE A 374 -13.55 8.63 7.97
N GLN A 375 -12.90 9.78 8.07
CA GLN A 375 -12.07 10.14 9.21
C GLN A 375 -12.89 10.94 10.22
N LEU A 376 -12.87 10.46 11.46
CA LEU A 376 -13.55 11.02 12.61
C LEU A 376 -12.50 11.55 13.60
N ALA A 377 -12.90 12.57 14.36
CA ALA A 377 -12.13 13.11 15.47
C ALA A 377 -12.95 13.04 16.76
N GLY A 378 -12.26 12.90 17.89
CA GLY A 378 -12.84 12.87 19.24
C GLY A 378 -13.84 11.74 19.49
N THR A 379 -14.61 11.83 20.57
CA THR A 379 -15.64 10.83 20.89
C THR A 379 -16.88 11.00 20.01
N GLN A 380 -17.30 9.94 19.32
CA GLN A 380 -18.42 9.91 18.38
C GLN A 380 -19.37 8.77 18.71
N THR A 381 -20.68 9.03 18.68
CA THR A 381 -21.72 7.99 18.76
C THR A 381 -22.49 7.93 17.46
N LEU A 382 -22.40 6.80 16.77
CA LEU A 382 -23.00 6.58 15.45
C LEU A 382 -24.19 5.62 15.55
N ALA A 383 -25.38 6.15 15.23
CA ALA A 383 -26.60 5.36 15.23
C ALA A 383 -26.83 4.60 13.91
N ARG A 384 -26.34 5.14 12.78
CA ARG A 384 -26.64 4.65 11.43
C ARG A 384 -25.42 4.73 10.52
N VAL A 385 -24.61 3.68 10.54
CA VAL A 385 -23.47 3.49 9.64
C VAL A 385 -23.74 2.30 8.74
N ALA A 386 -23.40 2.43 7.46
CA ALA A 386 -23.29 1.30 6.54
C ALA A 386 -21.94 1.37 5.85
N GLY A 387 -21.33 0.22 5.58
CA GLY A 387 -20.02 0.18 4.95
C GLY A 387 -19.75 -1.17 4.33
N ASN A 388 -19.30 -1.15 3.08
CA ASN A 388 -18.85 -2.34 2.32
C ASN A 388 -17.55 -2.03 1.57
N ALA A 389 -16.82 -1.01 1.98
CA ALA A 389 -15.58 -0.57 1.36
C ALA A 389 -14.52 -1.69 1.41
N ALA A 390 -14.02 -2.09 0.23
CA ALA A 390 -12.90 -3.02 0.08
C ALA A 390 -11.60 -2.49 0.73
N ARG A 391 -11.30 -1.21 0.48
CA ARG A 391 -10.22 -0.44 1.11
C ARG A 391 -10.85 0.77 1.81
N GLY A 392 -10.27 1.26 2.91
CA GLY A 392 -10.88 2.35 3.70
C GLY A 392 -11.90 1.84 4.73
N GLY A 393 -12.66 2.76 5.32
CA GLY A 393 -13.49 2.47 6.48
C GLY A 393 -13.64 3.66 7.41
N LEU A 394 -13.91 3.39 8.68
CA LEU A 394 -13.91 4.39 9.72
C LEU A 394 -12.50 4.50 10.29
N VAL A 395 -12.01 5.73 10.38
CA VAL A 395 -10.66 6.01 10.87
C VAL A 395 -10.75 7.07 11.94
N MET A 396 -10.12 6.84 13.08
CA MET A 396 -10.07 7.81 14.16
C MET A 396 -8.65 8.32 14.42
N SER A 397 -8.52 9.63 14.54
CA SER A 397 -7.25 10.29 14.84
C SER A 397 -7.14 10.56 16.32
N ALA A 398 -6.13 9.97 16.96
CA ALA A 398 -5.65 10.27 18.31
C ALA A 398 -6.72 10.45 19.41
N GLY A 399 -7.03 9.37 20.15
CA GLY A 399 -7.80 9.43 21.38
C GLY A 399 -9.31 9.67 21.19
N GLY A 400 -10.12 8.87 21.88
CA GLY A 400 -11.57 8.98 21.86
C GLY A 400 -12.27 7.63 21.76
N GLU A 401 -13.59 7.68 21.66
CA GLU A 401 -14.45 6.49 21.56
C GLU A 401 -15.33 6.54 20.30
N LEU A 402 -15.43 5.40 19.60
CA LEU A 402 -16.41 5.14 18.57
C LEU A 402 -17.53 4.25 19.10
N ALA A 403 -18.67 4.83 19.48
CA ALA A 403 -19.83 4.06 19.89
C ALA A 403 -20.76 3.77 18.71
N MET A 404 -21.14 2.51 18.48
CA MET A 404 -22.12 2.12 17.45
C MET A 404 -23.35 1.44 18.07
N THR A 405 -24.56 1.89 17.75
CA THR A 405 -25.78 1.41 18.43
C THR A 405 -26.45 0.17 17.78
N GLY A 406 -26.26 -0.06 16.47
CA GLY A 406 -26.79 -1.23 15.71
C GLY A 406 -28.33 -1.30 15.54
N PRO A 407 -28.84 -1.85 14.42
CA PRO A 407 -29.01 -3.30 14.33
C PRO A 407 -28.58 -3.97 12.99
N ALA A 408 -27.71 -3.35 12.20
CA ALA A 408 -27.44 -3.74 10.80
C ALA A 408 -26.15 -4.61 10.65
N THR A 409 -25.21 -4.21 9.80
CA THR A 409 -23.93 -4.87 9.55
C THR A 409 -22.98 -3.80 9.01
N TYR A 410 -21.70 -3.87 9.37
CA TYR A 410 -20.65 -2.98 8.87
C TYR A 410 -19.45 -3.83 8.41
N ASN A 411 -19.26 -3.92 7.10
CA ASN A 411 -18.26 -4.80 6.47
C ASN A 411 -16.97 -4.07 6.05
N ALA A 412 -16.86 -2.78 6.36
CA ALA A 412 -15.63 -2.02 6.11
C ALA A 412 -14.75 -2.01 7.37
N GLY A 413 -13.48 -1.60 7.23
CA GLY A 413 -12.54 -1.58 8.35
C GLY A 413 -12.85 -0.52 9.41
N VAL A 414 -12.33 -0.73 10.61
CA VAL A 414 -12.21 0.29 11.67
C VAL A 414 -10.75 0.31 12.14
N ARG A 415 -10.11 1.48 12.17
CA ARG A 415 -8.72 1.63 12.64
C ARG A 415 -8.46 2.96 13.33
N GLY A 416 -7.39 3.02 14.13
CA GLY A 416 -6.96 4.22 14.86
C GLY A 416 -6.72 4.00 16.36
N GLU A 417 -6.25 5.03 17.05
CA GLU A 417 -5.95 5.00 18.48
C GLU A 417 -7.20 5.26 19.34
N ASN A 418 -8.23 4.42 19.19
CA ASN A 418 -9.53 4.62 19.83
C ASN A 418 -10.08 3.37 20.50
N VAL A 419 -10.98 3.58 21.46
CA VAL A 419 -11.87 2.53 21.97
C VAL A 419 -13.01 2.36 20.96
N PHE A 420 -13.31 1.14 20.55
CA PHE A 420 -14.56 0.82 19.85
C PHE A 420 -15.59 0.30 20.85
N ALA A 421 -16.80 0.88 20.88
CA ALA A 421 -17.86 0.47 21.79
C ALA A 421 -19.14 0.07 21.04
N LYS A 422 -19.59 -1.17 21.23
CA LYS A 422 -20.95 -1.59 20.87
C LYS A 422 -21.92 -1.17 21.96
N THR A 423 -22.85 -0.28 21.61
CA THR A 423 -23.92 0.24 22.50
C THR A 423 -25.30 -0.10 21.93
N GLY A 424 -26.39 0.17 22.64
CA GLY A 424 -27.76 -0.15 22.20
C GLY A 424 -28.12 -1.65 22.23
N PRO A 425 -29.41 -2.01 22.28
CA PRO A 425 -29.83 -3.40 22.56
C PRO A 425 -29.69 -4.37 21.38
N GLY A 426 -29.49 -3.90 20.15
CA GLY A 426 -29.46 -4.73 18.93
C GLY A 426 -28.14 -5.47 18.70
N ALA A 427 -28.09 -6.29 17.64
CA ALA A 427 -26.86 -6.90 17.15
C ALA A 427 -26.10 -5.97 16.19
N LEU A 428 -24.77 -5.98 16.23
CA LEU A 428 -23.90 -5.36 15.23
C LEU A 428 -22.93 -6.42 14.71
N ALA A 429 -22.99 -6.69 13.41
CA ALA A 429 -21.99 -7.53 12.75
C ALA A 429 -20.88 -6.67 12.14
N LEU A 430 -19.62 -6.98 12.45
CA LEU A 430 -18.41 -6.38 11.87
C LEU A 430 -17.73 -7.41 10.97
N GLY A 431 -17.56 -7.09 9.69
CA GLY A 431 -16.94 -7.97 8.70
C GLY A 431 -15.65 -7.46 8.07
N GLY A 432 -15.21 -6.24 8.40
CA GLY A 432 -13.92 -5.69 7.95
C GLY A 432 -12.83 -5.82 9.01
N SER A 433 -11.58 -5.52 8.64
CA SER A 433 -10.43 -5.52 9.57
C SER A 433 -10.64 -4.52 10.72
N LEU A 434 -10.33 -4.97 11.94
CA LEU A 434 -10.35 -4.15 13.16
C LEU A 434 -8.91 -3.94 13.62
N ALA A 435 -8.35 -2.79 13.27
CA ALA A 435 -6.96 -2.42 13.55
C ALA A 435 -6.91 -1.19 14.47
N HIS A 436 -7.84 -1.08 15.42
CA HIS A 436 -7.82 -0.04 16.46
C HIS A 436 -7.07 -0.52 17.69
N THR A 437 -6.30 0.37 18.33
CA THR A 437 -5.38 0.00 19.42
C THR A 437 -5.97 0.25 20.82
N GLY A 438 -7.06 1.00 20.95
CA GLY A 438 -7.70 1.31 22.24
C GLY A 438 -8.62 0.22 22.79
N GLY A 439 -8.80 -0.90 22.07
CA GLY A 439 -9.61 -2.03 22.51
C GLY A 439 -11.09 -1.99 22.09
N THR A 440 -11.79 -3.11 22.27
CA THR A 440 -13.19 -3.33 21.86
C THR A 440 -14.05 -3.60 23.09
N GLU A 441 -15.12 -2.83 23.29
CA GLU A 441 -16.07 -2.99 24.37
C GLU A 441 -17.48 -3.32 23.87
N VAL A 442 -18.18 -4.22 24.56
CA VAL A 442 -19.62 -4.48 24.35
C VAL A 442 -20.37 -4.00 25.58
N ARG A 443 -20.96 -2.81 25.50
CA ARG A 443 -21.68 -2.18 26.61
C ARG A 443 -23.16 -2.56 26.63
N ALA A 444 -23.74 -2.83 25.46
CA ALA A 444 -25.10 -3.35 25.33
C ALA A 444 -25.31 -4.11 24.00
N GLY A 445 -26.23 -5.07 23.99
CA GLY A 445 -26.58 -5.87 22.82
C GLY A 445 -25.52 -6.91 22.47
N THR A 446 -25.43 -7.28 21.18
CA THR A 446 -24.51 -8.32 20.69
C THR A 446 -23.55 -7.75 19.66
N LEU A 447 -22.27 -8.04 19.79
CA LEU A 447 -21.26 -7.81 18.75
C LEU A 447 -20.93 -9.15 18.08
N ILE A 448 -21.09 -9.21 16.77
CA ILE A 448 -20.75 -10.39 15.95
C ILE A 448 -19.52 -10.02 15.14
N LEU A 449 -18.41 -10.73 15.36
CA LEU A 449 -17.23 -10.63 14.52
C LEU A 449 -17.38 -11.67 13.40
N GLN A 450 -17.45 -11.21 12.16
CA GLN A 450 -17.50 -12.09 11.00
C GLN A 450 -16.05 -12.35 10.60
N SER A 451 -15.57 -13.58 10.78
CA SER A 451 -14.33 -14.03 10.15
C SER A 451 -14.67 -14.35 8.69
N GLU A 452 -14.49 -13.38 7.79
CA GLU A 452 -14.52 -13.66 6.36
C GLU A 452 -13.11 -14.07 5.94
N ALA A 453 -12.95 -15.27 5.37
CA ALA A 453 -11.66 -15.74 4.85
C ALA A 453 -11.08 -14.68 3.88
N ALA A 454 -9.87 -14.23 4.14
CA ALA A 454 -9.17 -13.29 3.27
C ALA A 454 -9.11 -13.85 1.83
N LEU A 455 -9.23 -13.01 0.81
CA LEU A 455 -8.87 -13.46 -0.54
C LEU A 455 -7.38 -13.80 -0.55
N PRO A 456 -6.93 -14.82 -1.30
CA PRO A 456 -5.50 -15.05 -1.49
C PRO A 456 -4.84 -13.79 -2.07
N GLN A 457 -3.54 -13.60 -1.86
CA GLN A 457 -2.85 -12.44 -2.45
C GLN A 457 -2.89 -12.54 -3.99
N PRO A 458 -3.32 -11.49 -4.69
CA PRO A 458 -3.24 -11.47 -6.14
C PRO A 458 -1.78 -11.41 -6.59
N PHE A 459 -1.48 -12.15 -7.65
CA PHE A 459 -0.21 -12.13 -8.37
C PHE A 459 0.00 -10.83 -9.16
N ALA A 460 -1.09 -10.33 -9.74
CA ALA A 460 -1.13 -9.04 -10.43
C ALA A 460 -2.55 -8.48 -10.40
N VAL A 461 -2.66 -7.15 -10.33
CA VAL A 461 -3.93 -6.42 -10.38
C VAL A 461 -3.77 -5.22 -11.30
N TYR A 462 -4.67 -5.09 -12.26
CA TYR A 462 -4.75 -3.95 -13.17
C TYR A 462 -6.12 -3.29 -12.99
N ASP A 463 -6.14 -2.25 -12.15
CA ASP A 463 -7.34 -1.47 -11.79
C ASP A 463 -7.51 -0.21 -12.65
N PHE A 464 -6.49 0.14 -13.46
CA PHE A 464 -6.49 1.29 -14.37
C PHE A 464 -6.75 2.65 -13.71
N GLU A 465 -6.54 2.76 -12.40
CA GLU A 465 -6.81 3.98 -11.63
C GLU A 465 -5.72 5.06 -11.80
N GLU A 466 -4.57 4.69 -12.35
CA GLU A 466 -3.42 5.55 -12.57
C GLU A 466 -3.35 6.10 -14.00
N ASP A 467 -2.58 7.18 -14.20
CA ASP A 467 -2.39 7.79 -15.53
C ASP A 467 -1.68 6.86 -16.54
N ASP A 468 -0.91 5.89 -16.05
CA ASP A 468 -0.26 4.87 -16.88
C ASP A 468 -1.12 3.59 -16.96
N LEU A 469 -1.63 3.30 -18.17
CA LEU A 469 -2.54 2.20 -18.47
C LEU A 469 -1.79 0.88 -18.53
N GLY A 470 -1.69 0.20 -17.39
CA GLY A 470 -1.02 -1.09 -17.27
C GLY A 470 -0.26 -1.27 -15.97
N VAL A 471 -0.26 -0.26 -15.09
CA VAL A 471 0.32 -0.34 -13.75
C VAL A 471 -0.23 -1.55 -12.99
N ASP A 472 0.68 -2.38 -12.48
CA ASP A 472 0.37 -3.46 -11.54
C ASP A 472 0.19 -2.88 -10.13
N ALA A 473 -1.04 -2.88 -9.65
CA ALA A 473 -1.43 -2.35 -8.34
C ALA A 473 -0.93 -3.21 -7.17
N THR A 474 -0.40 -4.41 -7.42
CA THR A 474 0.22 -5.26 -6.38
C THR A 474 1.66 -4.86 -6.05
N CYS A 475 2.29 -4.02 -6.88
CA CYS A 475 3.73 -3.75 -6.85
C CYS A 475 4.62 -4.96 -7.18
N GLY A 476 4.07 -6.06 -7.72
CA GLY A 476 4.83 -7.27 -8.07
C GLY A 476 5.82 -7.10 -9.23
N GLY A 477 5.89 -5.93 -9.85
CA GLY A 477 6.75 -5.66 -11.01
C GLY A 477 6.17 -6.15 -12.33
N HIS A 478 4.85 -6.42 -12.38
CA HIS A 478 4.17 -6.95 -13.57
C HIS A 478 3.47 -5.88 -14.42
N THR A 479 4.00 -4.65 -14.42
CA THR A 479 3.42 -3.52 -15.18
C THR A 479 3.37 -3.83 -16.68
N LEU A 480 2.19 -3.69 -17.26
CA LEU A 480 1.94 -3.84 -18.69
C LEU A 480 2.28 -2.56 -19.42
N THR A 481 2.83 -2.71 -20.61
CA THR A 481 3.02 -1.63 -21.56
C THR A 481 1.76 -1.43 -22.40
N THR A 482 1.32 -0.18 -22.55
CA THR A 482 0.20 0.16 -23.42
C THR A 482 0.62 0.11 -24.89
N GLN A 483 -0.15 -0.61 -25.72
CA GLN A 483 0.05 -0.62 -27.18
C GLN A 483 -1.19 -0.19 -27.94
N SER A 484 -0.96 0.59 -29.01
CA SER A 484 -1.88 0.80 -30.14
C SER A 484 -3.32 1.19 -29.77
N GLY A 485 -3.53 2.43 -29.34
CA GLY A 485 -4.85 3.06 -29.26
C GLY A 485 -5.71 2.69 -28.05
N VAL A 486 -5.20 1.87 -27.12
CA VAL A 486 -5.82 1.68 -25.80
C VAL A 486 -5.71 3.00 -25.03
N THR A 487 -6.83 3.46 -24.48
CA THR A 487 -6.92 4.73 -23.74
C THR A 487 -7.60 4.53 -22.38
N ARG A 488 -7.54 5.53 -21.53
CA ARG A 488 -8.17 5.55 -20.21
C ARG A 488 -9.39 6.44 -20.28
N GLU A 489 -10.50 5.99 -19.74
CA GLU A 489 -11.70 6.82 -19.59
C GLU A 489 -12.37 6.59 -18.24
N TYR A 490 -13.08 7.59 -17.75
CA TYR A 490 -13.81 7.47 -16.49
C TYR A 490 -15.20 6.90 -16.77
N ASP A 491 -15.51 5.69 -16.31
CA ASP A 491 -16.85 5.11 -16.45
C ASP A 491 -17.63 5.34 -15.16
N ALA A 492 -18.67 6.17 -15.23
CA ALA A 492 -19.48 6.51 -14.06
C ALA A 492 -20.28 5.32 -13.48
N GLY A 493 -20.59 4.31 -14.31
CA GLY A 493 -21.27 3.09 -13.90
C GLY A 493 -20.39 2.23 -12.98
N ARG A 494 -19.10 2.15 -13.31
CA ARG A 494 -18.05 1.52 -12.48
C ARG A 494 -17.58 2.42 -11.35
N GLY A 495 -17.61 3.74 -11.58
CA GLY A 495 -17.19 4.82 -10.67
C GLY A 495 -15.70 4.83 -10.39
N GLY A 496 -14.92 4.57 -11.43
CA GLY A 496 -13.46 4.52 -11.45
C GLY A 496 -12.95 4.74 -12.87
N TRP A 497 -11.63 4.79 -13.01
CA TRP A 497 -11.02 4.82 -14.33
C TRP A 497 -10.90 3.42 -14.91
N VAL A 498 -11.15 3.28 -16.21
CA VAL A 498 -11.18 1.99 -16.89
C VAL A 498 -10.37 2.03 -18.18
N ALA A 499 -9.94 0.87 -18.66
CA ALA A 499 -9.25 0.75 -19.93
C ALA A 499 -10.25 0.64 -21.10
N ARG A 500 -10.17 1.58 -22.05
CA ARG A 500 -10.91 1.60 -23.31
C ARG A 500 -10.12 0.86 -24.39
N PHE A 501 -10.72 -0.21 -24.91
CA PHE A 501 -10.19 -0.96 -26.04
C PHE A 501 -10.97 -0.63 -27.34
N PRO A 502 -10.32 -0.08 -28.38
CA PRO A 502 -11.01 0.41 -29.58
C PRO A 502 -11.52 -0.67 -30.57
N GLY A 503 -11.16 -1.94 -30.36
CA GLY A 503 -11.46 -3.06 -31.26
C GLY A 503 -10.52 -3.19 -32.46
N THR A 504 -9.32 -2.59 -32.42
CA THR A 504 -8.34 -2.64 -33.53
C THR A 504 -7.47 -3.90 -33.45
N SER A 505 -6.91 -4.33 -34.59
CA SER A 505 -6.10 -5.56 -34.67
C SER A 505 -4.77 -5.51 -33.90
N THR A 506 -4.32 -4.32 -33.51
CA THR A 506 -3.02 -4.08 -32.85
C THR A 506 -3.14 -3.71 -31.37
N GLN A 507 -4.34 -3.42 -30.86
CA GLN A 507 -4.53 -3.05 -29.45
C GLN A 507 -4.06 -4.17 -28.51
N LYS A 508 -3.42 -3.81 -27.39
CA LYS A 508 -3.22 -4.68 -26.22
C LYS A 508 -2.52 -3.90 -25.11
N LEU A 509 -2.69 -4.37 -23.88
CA LEU A 509 -1.71 -4.13 -22.82
C LEU A 509 -0.87 -5.39 -22.69
N GLU A 510 0.47 -5.29 -22.65
CA GLU A 510 1.31 -6.49 -22.52
C GLU A 510 2.58 -6.33 -21.68
N ALA A 511 3.01 -7.42 -21.07
CA ALA A 511 4.33 -7.58 -20.46
C ALA A 511 4.85 -9.01 -20.64
N THR A 512 6.17 -9.17 -20.53
CA THR A 512 6.80 -10.48 -20.34
C THR A 512 7.10 -10.66 -18.86
N ILE A 513 6.50 -11.65 -18.23
CA ILE A 513 6.68 -11.99 -16.82
C ILE A 513 7.52 -13.26 -16.72
N THR A 514 8.48 -13.27 -15.80
CA THR A 514 9.27 -14.46 -15.45
C THR A 514 8.83 -14.95 -14.08
N SER A 515 8.14 -16.08 -14.01
CA SER A 515 7.55 -16.59 -12.76
C SER A 515 7.41 -18.11 -12.77
N PRO A 516 7.67 -18.83 -11.67
CA PRO A 516 7.44 -20.28 -11.58
C PRO A 516 5.94 -20.64 -11.49
N HIS A 517 5.07 -19.65 -11.30
CA HIS A 517 3.63 -19.87 -11.27
C HIS A 517 3.06 -20.07 -12.67
N PHE A 518 1.88 -20.70 -12.75
CA PHE A 518 1.21 -21.06 -14.01
C PHE A 518 1.97 -22.15 -14.79
N GLU A 519 2.63 -23.08 -14.11
CA GLU A 519 3.33 -24.22 -14.70
C GLU A 519 2.83 -25.55 -14.11
N GLY A 520 2.85 -26.63 -14.90
CA GLY A 520 2.46 -27.95 -14.43
C GLY A 520 1.02 -28.01 -13.92
N ASN A 521 0.82 -28.39 -12.66
CA ASN A 521 -0.52 -28.52 -12.07
C ASN A 521 -0.88 -27.36 -11.12
N THR A 522 -0.21 -26.21 -11.20
CA THR A 522 -0.49 -25.08 -10.29
C THR A 522 -1.90 -24.51 -10.48
N ASP A 523 -2.56 -24.24 -9.38
CA ASP A 523 -3.86 -23.58 -9.35
C ASP A 523 -3.76 -22.12 -9.79
N TYR A 524 -4.90 -21.58 -10.21
CA TYR A 524 -4.98 -20.17 -10.56
C TYR A 524 -6.42 -19.66 -10.55
N THR A 525 -6.55 -18.34 -10.47
CA THR A 525 -7.80 -17.63 -10.74
C THR A 525 -7.55 -16.44 -11.65
N LEU A 526 -8.38 -16.29 -12.68
CA LEU A 526 -8.45 -15.10 -13.54
C LEU A 526 -9.78 -14.41 -13.28
N SER A 527 -9.75 -13.13 -12.90
CA SER A 527 -10.95 -12.30 -12.67
C SER A 527 -10.88 -11.05 -13.53
N VAL A 528 -11.98 -10.67 -14.16
CA VAL A 528 -12.05 -9.47 -14.99
C VAL A 528 -13.45 -8.87 -15.01
N TRP A 529 -13.54 -7.54 -14.97
CA TRP A 529 -14.75 -6.80 -15.31
C TRP A 529 -14.68 -6.34 -16.77
N VAL A 530 -15.76 -6.56 -17.52
CA VAL A 530 -15.86 -6.11 -18.92
C VAL A 530 -17.19 -5.45 -19.22
N LYS A 531 -17.19 -4.45 -20.10
CA LYS A 531 -18.38 -3.84 -20.70
C LYS A 531 -18.20 -3.78 -22.22
N PRO A 532 -18.73 -4.76 -22.96
CA PRO A 532 -18.57 -4.81 -24.41
C PRO A 532 -19.33 -3.67 -25.09
N ASP A 533 -18.76 -3.10 -26.16
CA ASP A 533 -19.47 -2.12 -26.99
C ASP A 533 -20.58 -2.79 -27.80
N ALA A 534 -21.56 -2.00 -28.24
CA ALA A 534 -22.65 -2.46 -29.10
C ALA A 534 -22.16 -3.17 -30.38
N ASP A 535 -21.02 -2.75 -30.91
CA ASP A 535 -20.37 -3.33 -32.09
C ASP A 535 -19.12 -4.18 -31.74
N CYS A 536 -19.05 -4.72 -30.52
CA CYS A 536 -18.04 -5.71 -30.18
C CYS A 536 -18.18 -6.95 -31.08
N GLY A 537 -17.05 -7.40 -31.63
CA GLY A 537 -16.99 -8.58 -32.48
C GLY A 537 -17.45 -9.85 -31.77
N ALA A 538 -17.77 -10.88 -32.56
CA ALA A 538 -18.23 -12.18 -32.04
C ALA A 538 -17.22 -12.83 -31.08
N THR A 539 -15.93 -12.62 -31.35
CA THR A 539 -14.79 -13.01 -30.52
C THR A 539 -14.20 -11.78 -29.82
N GLY A 540 -13.75 -11.95 -28.57
CA GLY A 540 -13.05 -10.89 -27.85
C GLY A 540 -12.32 -11.42 -26.63
N THR A 541 -10.99 -11.31 -26.62
CA THR A 541 -10.15 -11.80 -25.52
C THR A 541 -10.03 -10.78 -24.39
N PHE A 542 -10.26 -11.23 -23.16
CA PHE A 542 -10.08 -10.43 -21.96
C PHE A 542 -8.64 -10.51 -21.49
N VAL A 543 -8.16 -11.74 -21.23
CA VAL A 543 -6.82 -12.03 -20.72
C VAL A 543 -6.24 -13.23 -21.46
N SER A 544 -4.95 -13.12 -21.79
CA SER A 544 -4.10 -14.15 -22.38
C SER A 544 -2.83 -14.27 -21.56
N LEU A 545 -2.43 -15.47 -21.15
CA LEU A 545 -1.19 -15.73 -20.42
C LEU A 545 -0.44 -16.89 -21.05
N GLY A 546 0.80 -16.67 -21.49
CA GLY A 546 1.69 -17.73 -21.95
C GLY A 546 2.37 -17.44 -23.28
N LYS A 547 2.40 -18.44 -24.15
CA LYS A 547 3.07 -18.45 -25.45
C LYS A 547 2.24 -19.22 -26.48
N GLU A 548 1.88 -18.58 -27.58
CA GLU A 548 1.00 -19.17 -28.61
C GLU A 548 1.62 -20.40 -29.30
N SER A 549 2.94 -20.45 -29.48
CA SER A 549 3.64 -21.58 -30.10
C SER A 549 4.57 -22.25 -29.09
N PRO A 550 4.40 -23.54 -28.75
CA PRO A 550 3.52 -24.55 -29.36
C PRO A 550 2.18 -24.78 -28.62
N PHE A 551 1.32 -23.77 -28.50
CA PHE A 551 0.07 -23.78 -27.71
C PHE A 551 0.34 -23.99 -26.22
N GLN A 552 1.00 -23.01 -25.61
CA GLN A 552 1.35 -22.99 -24.20
C GLN A 552 0.73 -21.75 -23.54
N GLU A 553 -0.59 -21.67 -23.56
CA GLU A 553 -1.34 -20.44 -23.24
C GLU A 553 -2.65 -20.73 -22.49
N VAL A 554 -2.98 -19.88 -21.52
CA VAL A 554 -4.33 -19.74 -20.96
C VAL A 554 -5.00 -18.52 -21.58
N VAL A 555 -6.21 -18.70 -22.13
CA VAL A 555 -6.97 -17.63 -22.77
C VAL A 555 -8.38 -17.61 -22.21
N PHE A 556 -8.84 -16.43 -21.78
CA PHE A 556 -10.22 -16.23 -21.36
C PHE A 556 -10.88 -15.19 -22.26
N ARG A 557 -11.94 -15.61 -22.99
CA ARG A 557 -12.52 -14.81 -24.07
C ARG A 557 -13.98 -15.13 -24.38
N TYR A 558 -14.65 -14.21 -25.07
CA TYR A 558 -15.84 -14.54 -25.86
C TYR A 558 -15.46 -15.31 -27.13
N ILE A 559 -16.30 -16.29 -27.49
CA ILE A 559 -16.30 -16.94 -28.81
C ILE A 559 -17.58 -16.68 -29.59
N ASN A 560 -18.67 -16.31 -28.90
CA ASN A 560 -19.88 -15.80 -29.52
C ASN A 560 -20.61 -14.91 -28.50
N ILE A 561 -20.36 -13.61 -28.56
CA ILE A 561 -20.94 -12.64 -27.63
C ILE A 561 -22.47 -12.57 -27.71
N SER A 562 -23.06 -12.64 -28.91
CA SER A 562 -24.52 -12.60 -29.10
C SER A 562 -25.22 -13.81 -28.48
N ALA A 563 -24.60 -14.98 -28.55
CA ALA A 563 -25.09 -16.20 -27.91
C ALA A 563 -24.71 -16.31 -26.42
N GLY A 564 -23.94 -15.36 -25.88
CA GLY A 564 -23.46 -15.42 -24.50
C GLY A 564 -22.51 -16.59 -24.27
N THR A 565 -21.55 -16.83 -25.17
CA THR A 565 -20.64 -17.97 -25.09
C THR A 565 -19.19 -17.56 -24.84
N LEU A 566 -18.63 -18.07 -23.74
CA LEU A 566 -17.24 -17.94 -23.34
C LEU A 566 -16.41 -19.16 -23.73
N CYS A 567 -15.10 -18.97 -23.67
CA CYS A 567 -14.09 -19.99 -23.87
C CYS A 567 -12.98 -19.79 -22.85
N LEU A 568 -12.67 -20.85 -22.10
CA LEU A 568 -11.45 -20.95 -21.29
C LEU A 568 -10.52 -21.95 -21.97
N THR A 569 -9.45 -21.42 -22.54
CA THR A 569 -8.43 -22.22 -23.17
C THR A 569 -7.34 -22.53 -22.15
N HIS A 570 -6.89 -23.78 -22.09
CA HIS A 570 -5.81 -24.26 -21.23
C HIS A 570 -4.87 -25.14 -22.05
N TRP A 571 -4.02 -24.51 -22.85
CA TRP A 571 -3.13 -25.24 -23.74
C TRP A 571 -1.82 -25.60 -23.02
N GLY A 572 -1.73 -26.89 -22.67
CA GLY A 572 -0.49 -27.64 -22.42
C GLY A 572 -0.48 -28.98 -23.16
N THR A 573 -1.68 -29.57 -23.38
CA THR A 573 -1.93 -30.76 -24.21
C THR A 573 -3.21 -30.66 -25.07
N THR A 574 -3.71 -29.44 -25.33
CA THR A 574 -4.96 -29.11 -26.10
C THR A 574 -6.28 -29.26 -25.33
N LEU A 575 -6.44 -28.59 -24.19
CA LEU A 575 -7.76 -28.40 -23.57
C LEU A 575 -8.33 -27.05 -24.00
N ASP A 576 -9.41 -27.07 -24.78
CA ASP A 576 -10.16 -25.87 -25.15
C ASP A 576 -11.62 -26.05 -24.69
N PHE A 577 -11.99 -25.38 -23.60
CA PHE A 577 -13.34 -25.46 -23.06
C PHE A 577 -14.21 -24.42 -23.77
N ALA A 578 -14.61 -24.76 -25.00
CA ALA A 578 -15.60 -24.02 -25.76
C ALA A 578 -17.02 -24.29 -25.22
N ALA A 579 -17.94 -23.35 -25.43
CA ALA A 579 -19.35 -23.43 -25.01
C ALA A 579 -19.64 -23.20 -23.52
N ILE A 580 -18.85 -22.35 -22.85
CA ILE A 580 -19.12 -21.94 -21.46
C ILE A 580 -20.26 -20.91 -21.45
N PRO A 581 -21.39 -21.14 -20.74
CA PRO A 581 -22.51 -20.21 -20.70
C PRO A 581 -22.18 -18.90 -19.98
N SER A 582 -22.65 -17.79 -20.54
CA SER A 582 -22.66 -16.45 -19.98
C SER A 582 -23.95 -15.72 -20.43
N PRO A 583 -24.29 -14.54 -19.88
CA PRO A 583 -25.46 -13.79 -20.33
C PRO A 583 -25.42 -13.51 -21.85
N ALA A 584 -26.54 -13.77 -22.53
CA ALA A 584 -26.67 -13.47 -23.95
C ALA A 584 -26.85 -11.96 -24.18
N ASN A 585 -26.25 -11.44 -25.26
CA ASN A 585 -26.21 -10.02 -25.60
C ASN A 585 -25.72 -9.10 -24.45
N PRO A 586 -24.49 -9.32 -23.94
CA PRO A 586 -23.93 -8.56 -22.80
C PRO A 586 -23.53 -7.11 -23.14
N GLN A 587 -23.74 -6.64 -24.37
CA GLN A 587 -23.29 -5.32 -24.80
C GLN A 587 -23.91 -4.18 -23.98
N GLY A 588 -23.09 -3.18 -23.65
CA GLY A 588 -23.50 -1.99 -22.91
C GLY A 588 -23.63 -2.17 -21.39
N ALA A 589 -23.51 -3.39 -20.87
CA ALA A 589 -23.58 -3.69 -19.44
C ALA A 589 -22.22 -4.21 -18.91
N TRP A 590 -21.93 -3.89 -17.64
CA TRP A 590 -20.79 -4.46 -16.93
C TRP A 590 -21.10 -5.91 -16.52
N HIS A 591 -20.17 -6.80 -16.81
CA HIS A 591 -20.18 -8.18 -16.34
C HIS A 591 -18.86 -8.52 -15.67
N HIS A 592 -18.92 -9.35 -14.64
CA HIS A 592 -17.77 -9.90 -13.94
C HIS A 592 -17.59 -11.37 -14.30
N TYR A 593 -16.43 -11.71 -14.86
CA TYR A 593 -16.12 -13.08 -15.23
C TYR A 593 -14.92 -13.58 -14.44
N VAL A 594 -15.07 -14.77 -13.84
CA VAL A 594 -14.00 -15.42 -13.08
C VAL A 594 -13.82 -16.85 -13.55
N ALA A 595 -12.58 -17.22 -13.89
CA ALA A 595 -12.17 -18.58 -14.18
C ALA A 595 -11.24 -19.08 -13.07
N VAL A 596 -11.62 -20.17 -12.41
CA VAL A 596 -10.86 -20.81 -11.31
C VAL A 596 -10.41 -22.19 -11.76
N ARG A 597 -9.14 -22.51 -11.51
CA ARG A 597 -8.61 -23.87 -11.59
C ARG A 597 -8.15 -24.30 -10.19
N GLU A 598 -8.72 -25.38 -9.70
CA GLU A 598 -8.37 -26.03 -8.43
C GLU A 598 -8.08 -27.52 -8.69
N GLY A 599 -6.80 -27.89 -8.69
CA GLY A 599 -6.31 -29.19 -9.08
C GLY A 599 -6.72 -29.56 -10.52
N SER A 600 -7.74 -30.42 -10.65
CA SER A 600 -8.29 -30.85 -11.95
C SER A 600 -9.66 -30.23 -12.27
N THR A 601 -10.18 -29.44 -11.36
CA THR A 601 -11.50 -28.80 -11.46
C THR A 601 -11.32 -27.43 -12.11
N TYR A 602 -12.10 -27.16 -13.14
CA TYR A 602 -12.21 -25.84 -13.74
C TYR A 602 -13.62 -25.32 -13.51
N THR A 603 -13.73 -24.09 -13.01
CA THR A 603 -15.02 -23.47 -12.68
C THR A 603 -15.04 -22.07 -13.28
N VAL A 604 -16.16 -21.72 -13.93
CA VAL A 604 -16.39 -20.35 -14.41
C VAL A 604 -17.61 -19.76 -13.71
N TYR A 605 -17.42 -18.53 -13.25
CA TYR A 605 -18.45 -17.71 -12.63
C TYR A 605 -18.74 -16.51 -13.53
N CYS A 606 -20.03 -16.18 -13.66
CA CYS A 606 -20.50 -14.95 -14.27
C CYS A 606 -21.32 -14.18 -13.25
N ASP A 607 -20.98 -12.92 -13.01
CA ASP A 607 -21.66 -12.03 -12.08
C ASP A 607 -21.81 -12.67 -10.68
N GLY A 608 -20.70 -13.24 -10.20
CA GLY A 608 -20.59 -13.96 -8.93
C GLY A 608 -21.17 -15.38 -8.92
N ALA A 609 -22.06 -15.73 -9.85
CA ALA A 609 -22.73 -17.04 -9.88
C ALA A 609 -21.94 -18.06 -10.70
N GLN A 610 -21.79 -19.29 -10.20
CA GLN A 610 -21.17 -20.39 -10.95
C GLN A 610 -22.07 -20.74 -12.15
N THR A 611 -21.56 -20.56 -13.38
CA THR A 611 -22.30 -20.91 -14.60
C THR A 611 -21.82 -22.20 -15.24
N TRP A 612 -20.61 -22.65 -14.89
CA TRP A 612 -20.00 -23.82 -15.49
C TRP A 612 -18.94 -24.46 -14.60
N THR A 613 -18.83 -25.78 -14.64
CA THR A 613 -17.74 -26.52 -13.99
C THR A 613 -17.45 -27.81 -14.76
N THR A 614 -16.20 -28.26 -14.75
CA THR A 614 -15.81 -29.57 -15.27
C THR A 614 -14.57 -30.10 -14.55
N ASN A 615 -14.40 -31.42 -14.58
CA ASN A 615 -13.22 -32.10 -14.06
C ASN A 615 -12.41 -32.67 -15.22
N LYS A 616 -11.19 -32.16 -15.41
CA LYS A 616 -10.30 -32.61 -16.47
C LYS A 616 -8.84 -32.57 -16.03
N LEU A 617 -8.16 -33.72 -16.18
CA LEU A 617 -6.72 -33.78 -16.02
C LEU A 617 -6.01 -33.20 -17.25
N GLY A 618 -5.02 -32.36 -17.00
CA GLY A 618 -4.17 -31.79 -18.03
C GLY A 618 -3.17 -30.82 -17.41
N PRO A 619 -1.85 -31.09 -17.49
CA PRO A 619 -0.87 -30.14 -17.00
C PRO A 619 -0.87 -28.90 -17.89
N LEU A 620 -0.72 -27.75 -17.26
CA LEU A 620 -0.30 -26.52 -17.89
C LEU A 620 1.17 -26.65 -18.29
N SER A 621 1.53 -26.26 -19.50
CA SER A 621 2.92 -26.27 -19.95
C SER A 621 3.32 -24.88 -20.42
N ILE A 622 3.05 -23.85 -19.61
CA ILE A 622 3.53 -22.50 -19.90
C ILE A 622 5.00 -22.39 -19.47
N PRO A 623 5.87 -21.73 -20.25
CA PRO A 623 7.25 -21.46 -19.85
C PRO A 623 7.38 -20.44 -18.71
N LEU A 624 8.55 -20.47 -18.05
CA LEU A 624 8.90 -19.58 -16.95
C LEU A 624 8.76 -18.11 -17.35
N ALA A 625 9.33 -17.76 -18.51
CA ALA A 625 9.11 -16.49 -19.18
C ALA A 625 7.89 -16.58 -20.11
N LYS A 626 6.86 -15.80 -19.81
CA LYS A 626 5.53 -15.85 -20.44
C LYS A 626 4.99 -14.46 -20.67
N GLN A 627 4.21 -14.28 -21.73
CA GLN A 627 3.55 -13.00 -22.00
C GLN A 627 2.19 -12.95 -21.32
N VAL A 628 1.85 -11.80 -20.74
CA VAL A 628 0.49 -11.47 -20.33
C VAL A 628 -0.04 -10.42 -21.30
N CYS A 629 -1.25 -10.62 -21.79
CA CYS A 629 -1.93 -9.70 -22.70
C CYS A 629 -3.37 -9.45 -22.24
N ILE A 630 -3.78 -8.18 -22.19
CA ILE A 630 -5.17 -7.77 -21.91
C ILE A 630 -5.79 -7.14 -23.17
N GLY A 631 -7.05 -7.50 -23.43
CA GLY A 631 -7.89 -6.96 -24.51
C GLY A 631 -7.64 -7.56 -25.90
N ARG A 632 -6.73 -8.54 -26.01
CA ARG A 632 -6.42 -9.28 -27.24
C ARG A 632 -5.60 -10.54 -26.91
N GLN A 633 -5.82 -11.62 -27.65
CA GLN A 633 -4.98 -12.82 -27.54
C GLN A 633 -3.58 -12.59 -28.13
N LEU A 634 -2.58 -13.23 -27.54
CA LEU A 634 -1.20 -13.16 -28.00
C LEU A 634 -1.10 -13.53 -29.50
N ASN A 635 -0.41 -12.68 -30.28
CA ASN A 635 -0.13 -12.85 -31.71
C ASN A 635 -1.36 -13.04 -32.64
N LYS A 636 -2.61 -12.89 -32.17
CA LYS A 636 -3.84 -13.03 -32.98
C LYS A 636 -4.46 -11.70 -33.34
N THR A 637 -4.72 -11.40 -34.60
CA THR A 637 -5.26 -10.09 -35.03
C THR A 637 -6.79 -10.04 -35.17
N ASP A 638 -7.48 -11.15 -34.89
CA ASP A 638 -8.90 -11.41 -35.13
C ASP A 638 -9.71 -11.72 -33.85
N ARG A 639 -9.09 -11.55 -32.68
CA ARG A 639 -9.67 -11.89 -31.35
C ARG A 639 -9.59 -10.73 -30.36
N GLN A 640 -9.58 -9.51 -30.87
CA GLN A 640 -9.54 -8.29 -30.09
C GLN A 640 -10.89 -7.99 -29.45
N PHE A 641 -10.89 -7.60 -28.17
CA PHE A 641 -12.09 -7.18 -27.46
C PHE A 641 -12.40 -5.71 -27.71
N LYS A 642 -13.63 -5.33 -28.04
CA LYS A 642 -14.02 -3.92 -28.15
C LYS A 642 -14.94 -3.55 -27.00
N GLY A 643 -14.52 -2.63 -26.15
CA GLY A 643 -15.25 -2.33 -24.92
C GLY A 643 -14.37 -1.73 -23.82
N LEU A 644 -14.93 -1.68 -22.61
CA LEU A 644 -14.22 -1.33 -21.39
C LEU A 644 -13.79 -2.60 -20.65
N ILE A 645 -12.60 -2.55 -20.08
CA ILE A 645 -12.10 -3.57 -19.15
C ILE A 645 -11.68 -2.86 -17.86
N ASP A 646 -11.97 -3.49 -16.73
CA ASP A 646 -11.57 -3.01 -15.42
C ASP A 646 -11.21 -4.17 -14.47
N ASP A 647 -10.45 -3.85 -13.41
CA ASP A 647 -10.14 -4.69 -12.25
C ASP A 647 -9.77 -6.13 -12.65
N VAL A 648 -8.78 -6.21 -13.55
CA VAL A 648 -8.21 -7.49 -14.01
C VAL A 648 -7.30 -8.02 -12.92
N ARG A 649 -7.59 -9.22 -12.44
CA ARG A 649 -6.84 -9.86 -11.37
C ARG A 649 -6.39 -11.24 -11.77
N ILE A 650 -5.15 -11.55 -11.39
CA ILE A 650 -4.53 -12.84 -11.61
C ILE A 650 -4.11 -13.36 -10.24
N TYR A 651 -4.51 -14.57 -9.88
CA TYR A 651 -4.11 -15.25 -8.65
C TYR A 651 -3.36 -16.54 -9.01
N THR A 652 -2.37 -16.90 -8.19
CA THR A 652 -1.64 -18.19 -8.27
C THR A 652 -2.29 -19.28 -7.44
N GLU A 653 -3.50 -19.03 -6.95
CA GLU A 653 -4.29 -19.90 -6.09
C GLU A 653 -5.75 -19.94 -6.59
N ALA A 654 -6.47 -20.99 -6.20
CA ALA A 654 -7.90 -21.09 -6.44
C ALA A 654 -8.65 -20.18 -5.45
N VAL A 655 -9.44 -19.24 -5.97
CA VAL A 655 -10.36 -18.44 -5.16
C VAL A 655 -11.66 -19.22 -4.99
N ASP A 656 -12.09 -19.40 -3.76
CA ASP A 656 -13.32 -20.12 -3.43
C ASP A 656 -14.59 -19.35 -3.86
N ALA A 657 -15.74 -20.03 -3.86
CA ALA A 657 -17.00 -19.42 -4.31
C ALA A 657 -17.40 -18.18 -3.48
N ALA A 658 -17.08 -18.18 -2.19
CA ALA A 658 -17.31 -17.02 -1.32
C ALA A 658 -16.41 -15.84 -1.75
N GLY A 659 -15.14 -16.12 -2.06
CA GLY A 659 -14.19 -15.15 -2.61
C GLY A 659 -14.63 -14.59 -3.95
N VAL A 660 -15.20 -15.41 -4.83
CA VAL A 660 -15.75 -14.93 -6.10
C VAL A 660 -16.94 -14.00 -5.88
N GLN A 661 -17.84 -14.31 -4.95
CA GLN A 661 -18.94 -13.42 -4.57
C GLN A 661 -18.43 -12.09 -3.99
N ARG A 662 -17.33 -12.13 -3.24
CA ARG A 662 -16.64 -10.95 -2.71
C ARG A 662 -16.08 -10.09 -3.86
N LEU A 663 -15.32 -10.69 -4.78
CA LEU A 663 -14.82 -10.02 -5.99
C LEU A 663 -15.96 -9.38 -6.81
N PHE A 664 -17.07 -10.10 -6.99
CA PHE A 664 -18.23 -9.60 -7.73
C PHE A 664 -18.92 -8.42 -7.01
N ALA A 665 -19.04 -8.48 -5.69
CA ALA A 665 -19.63 -7.40 -4.91
C ALA A 665 -18.73 -6.15 -4.83
N GLY A 666 -17.55 -6.17 -5.45
CA GLY A 666 -16.52 -5.14 -5.26
C GLY A 666 -16.03 -5.08 -3.81
N LYS A 667 -16.23 -6.16 -3.05
CA LYS A 667 -15.78 -6.36 -1.67
C LYS A 667 -14.47 -7.13 -1.75
N ASP A 668 -13.37 -6.43 -1.88
CA ASP A 668 -12.05 -7.04 -1.85
C ASP A 668 -11.47 -6.95 -0.44
N PRO A 669 -11.53 -8.00 0.38
CA PRO A 669 -10.59 -8.15 1.48
C PRO A 669 -9.31 -8.71 0.88
N VAL A 670 -8.42 -7.81 0.42
CA VAL A 670 -6.95 -7.93 0.37
C VAL A 670 -6.36 -7.02 -0.73
N ALA A 671 -5.89 -5.86 -0.31
CA ALA A 671 -4.48 -5.54 -0.55
C ALA A 671 -3.86 -5.37 0.84
N LEU A 672 -2.93 -6.25 1.20
CA LEU A 672 -1.92 -5.87 2.18
C LEU A 672 -1.14 -4.71 1.54
N ALA A 673 -1.51 -3.48 1.87
CA ALA A 673 -0.63 -2.36 1.67
C ALA A 673 -0.23 -1.85 3.06
N ARG A 674 1.09 -1.73 3.25
CA ARG A 674 1.77 -0.92 4.26
C ARG A 674 1.82 -1.53 5.66
N GLY A 675 3.01 -2.00 6.04
CA GLY A 675 3.48 -2.00 7.43
C GLY A 675 2.72 -2.86 8.44
N ALA A 676 1.69 -3.61 8.05
CA ALA A 676 1.15 -4.66 8.88
C ALA A 676 2.20 -5.79 8.93
N VAL A 677 2.95 -5.84 10.03
CA VAL A 677 3.32 -7.14 10.59
C VAL A 677 1.99 -7.92 10.62
N PRO A 678 1.88 -9.10 9.99
CA PRO A 678 0.70 -9.92 10.18
C PRO A 678 0.64 -10.21 11.67
N ASP A 679 -0.23 -9.51 12.40
CA ASP A 679 -0.62 -9.93 13.72
C ASP A 679 -1.20 -11.33 13.55
N ALA A 680 -0.61 -12.28 14.27
CA ALA A 680 -0.98 -13.68 14.27
C ALA A 680 -2.45 -13.80 14.73
N GLY A 681 -3.37 -13.72 13.77
CA GLY A 681 -4.80 -13.70 14.02
C GLY A 681 -5.54 -14.47 12.94
N ALA A 682 -5.89 -15.71 13.27
CA ALA A 682 -6.87 -16.60 12.64
C ALA A 682 -6.62 -17.17 11.23
N ASP A 683 -5.84 -16.52 10.34
CA ASP A 683 -5.60 -17.03 8.96
C ASP A 683 -4.14 -17.48 8.70
N VAL A 684 -3.36 -17.75 9.75
CA VAL A 684 -2.09 -18.47 9.56
C VAL A 684 -2.45 -19.88 9.07
N PRO A 685 -1.96 -20.35 7.90
CA PRO A 685 -2.14 -21.73 7.50
C PRO A 685 -1.75 -22.60 8.69
N ALA A 686 -2.60 -23.57 9.05
CA ALA A 686 -2.34 -24.43 10.20
C ALA A 686 -0.87 -24.89 10.13
N PRO A 687 -0.05 -24.56 11.16
CA PRO A 687 1.38 -24.81 11.09
C PRO A 687 1.59 -26.30 10.80
N VAL A 688 2.41 -26.60 9.79
CA VAL A 688 2.69 -27.97 9.37
C VAL A 688 3.31 -28.80 10.51
N LEU A 689 3.98 -28.13 11.44
CA LEU A 689 4.50 -28.66 12.69
C LEU A 689 4.23 -27.64 13.80
N HIS A 690 3.69 -28.06 14.94
CA HIS A 690 3.43 -27.16 16.06
C HIS A 690 3.76 -27.77 17.42
N TYR A 691 4.77 -27.22 18.09
CA TYR A 691 5.24 -27.72 19.38
C TYR A 691 4.90 -26.72 20.49
N ALA A 692 3.73 -26.93 21.12
CA ALA A 692 3.19 -26.01 22.14
C ALA A 692 3.77 -26.24 23.55
N PHE A 693 4.44 -27.37 23.79
CA PHE A 693 5.07 -27.72 25.08
C PHE A 693 4.13 -27.77 26.29
N GLU A 694 2.84 -28.04 26.08
CA GLU A 694 1.82 -28.04 27.15
C GLU A 694 1.75 -29.35 27.96
N ASP A 695 2.23 -30.46 27.41
CA ASP A 695 2.14 -31.79 28.03
C ASP A 695 3.49 -32.24 28.63
N ALA A 696 3.55 -32.29 29.96
CA ALA A 696 4.75 -32.74 30.68
C ALA A 696 5.09 -34.22 30.46
N SER A 697 4.11 -35.05 30.06
CA SER A 697 4.34 -36.47 29.74
C SER A 697 4.89 -36.68 28.34
N SER A 698 4.72 -35.69 27.45
CA SER A 698 5.19 -35.71 26.06
C SER A 698 5.61 -34.30 25.61
N VAL A 699 6.74 -33.85 26.16
CA VAL A 699 7.26 -32.49 25.95
C VAL A 699 7.62 -32.15 24.49
N GLY A 700 7.74 -33.13 23.61
CA GLY A 700 8.01 -32.94 22.19
C GLY A 700 6.79 -33.18 21.29
N LYS A 701 5.58 -33.25 21.85
CA LYS A 701 4.36 -33.53 21.09
C LYS A 701 4.15 -32.50 19.99
N ASP A 702 3.99 -32.98 18.76
CA ASP A 702 3.48 -32.20 17.65
C ASP A 702 1.96 -32.12 17.81
N SER A 703 1.46 -30.91 18.02
CA SER A 703 0.04 -30.61 18.20
C SER A 703 -0.69 -30.34 16.88
N ALA A 704 0.05 -30.21 15.77
CA ALA A 704 -0.53 -30.08 14.42
C ALA A 704 -0.55 -31.41 13.64
N GLY A 705 0.20 -32.42 14.10
CA GLY A 705 0.37 -33.69 13.38
C GLY A 705 0.91 -34.82 14.24
N THR A 706 1.68 -35.72 13.63
CA THR A 706 2.24 -36.91 14.28
C THR A 706 3.77 -36.89 14.35
N ASN A 707 4.41 -35.75 14.06
CA ASN A 707 5.87 -35.63 14.00
C ASN A 707 6.47 -35.26 15.37
N ASP A 708 6.18 -36.10 16.36
CA ASP A 708 6.62 -35.89 17.75
C ASP A 708 8.16 -35.89 17.84
N LEU A 709 8.69 -34.96 18.63
CA LEU A 709 10.10 -34.88 18.95
C LEU A 709 10.42 -35.69 20.21
N SER A 710 11.59 -36.32 20.19
CA SER A 710 12.13 -37.08 21.32
C SER A 710 13.30 -36.32 21.94
N LYS A 711 13.42 -36.38 23.28
CA LYS A 711 14.57 -35.86 23.99
C LYS A 711 15.81 -36.67 23.64
N ILE A 712 16.86 -35.99 23.21
CA ILE A 712 18.18 -36.55 22.96
C ILE A 712 19.19 -35.93 23.92
N GLY A 713 20.11 -36.78 24.40
CA GLY A 713 21.24 -36.42 25.23
C GLY A 713 20.92 -36.28 26.72
N THR A 714 21.94 -35.91 27.50
CA THR A 714 21.98 -36.10 28.96
C THR A 714 21.56 -34.87 29.77
N GLY A 715 21.36 -33.72 29.12
CA GLY A 715 20.95 -32.49 29.80
C GLY A 715 19.52 -32.51 30.32
N THR A 716 19.20 -31.56 31.19
CA THR A 716 17.88 -31.43 31.78
C THR A 716 17.04 -30.44 30.97
N LEU A 717 15.79 -30.81 30.70
CA LEU A 717 14.76 -29.92 30.20
C LEU A 717 13.63 -29.91 31.21
N ALA A 718 13.07 -28.73 31.47
CA ALA A 718 11.95 -28.55 32.39
C ALA A 718 10.85 -27.74 31.70
N LEU A 719 9.60 -28.13 31.93
CA LEU A 719 8.44 -27.31 31.59
C LEU A 719 8.30 -26.20 32.63
N ILE A 720 8.20 -24.96 32.19
CA ILE A 720 7.96 -23.79 33.03
C ILE A 720 6.71 -23.04 32.55
N ASP A 721 6.14 -22.18 33.39
CA ASP A 721 5.07 -21.29 32.97
C ASP A 721 5.63 -20.20 32.05
N SER A 722 4.95 -19.97 30.93
CA SER A 722 5.31 -18.92 29.96
C SER A 722 4.73 -17.56 30.40
N PRO A 723 5.49 -16.46 30.29
CA PRO A 723 4.96 -15.12 30.52
C PRO A 723 3.92 -14.69 29.48
N LEU A 724 3.77 -15.45 28.39
CA LEU A 724 2.78 -15.23 27.33
C LEU A 724 1.47 -16.04 27.54
N GLY A 725 1.37 -16.80 28.64
CA GLY A 725 0.34 -17.82 28.84
C GLY A 725 0.77 -19.18 28.28
N GLY A 726 0.32 -20.27 28.92
CA GLY A 726 0.74 -21.65 28.58
C GLY A 726 2.07 -22.07 29.21
N LYS A 727 2.73 -23.07 28.61
CA LYS A 727 4.01 -23.65 29.05
C LYS A 727 5.15 -23.33 28.09
N ALA A 728 6.38 -23.41 28.59
CA ALA A 728 7.61 -23.26 27.82
C ALA A 728 8.67 -24.27 28.25
N LEU A 729 9.60 -24.59 27.34
CA LEU A 729 10.76 -25.43 27.65
C LEU A 729 11.94 -24.59 28.14
N LYS A 730 12.42 -24.91 29.34
CA LYS A 730 13.66 -24.40 29.89
C LYS A 730 14.75 -25.47 29.82
N PHE A 731 15.86 -25.13 29.18
CA PHE A 731 17.06 -25.96 29.10
C PHE A 731 18.02 -25.63 30.25
N ASP A 732 18.68 -26.64 30.82
CA ASP A 732 19.86 -26.39 31.66
C ASP A 732 21.03 -25.94 30.77
N ALA A 733 21.74 -24.91 31.21
CA ALA A 733 22.49 -24.06 30.29
C ALA A 733 23.78 -24.69 29.71
N TYR A 734 24.11 -25.96 29.97
CA TYR A 734 25.44 -26.51 29.66
C TYR A 734 25.51 -27.98 29.23
N ASN A 735 24.40 -28.71 29.20
CA ASN A 735 24.40 -30.12 28.78
C ASN A 735 23.74 -30.30 27.41
N SER A 736 24.18 -31.29 26.63
CA SER A 736 23.67 -31.58 25.28
C SER A 736 22.23 -32.14 25.30
N ALA A 737 21.24 -31.38 25.74
CA ALA A 737 19.82 -31.75 25.64
C ALA A 737 19.14 -30.99 24.51
N TYR A 738 18.50 -31.72 23.60
CA TYR A 738 17.70 -31.16 22.52
C TYR A 738 16.53 -32.09 22.18
N LEU A 739 15.53 -31.55 21.49
CA LEU A 739 14.42 -32.33 20.95
C LEU A 739 14.69 -32.64 19.46
N ARG A 740 14.48 -33.89 19.05
CA ARG A 740 14.71 -34.34 17.66
C ARG A 740 13.65 -35.33 17.22
N SER A 741 13.20 -35.22 15.97
CA SER A 741 12.33 -36.22 15.33
C SER A 741 13.09 -37.52 15.04
N ALA A 742 12.37 -38.64 14.93
CA ALA A 742 12.97 -39.93 14.56
C ALA A 742 13.35 -40.01 13.07
N GLY A 743 12.70 -39.21 12.21
CA GLY A 743 12.95 -39.10 10.77
C GLY A 743 12.67 -37.67 10.27
N PHE A 744 13.01 -37.40 9.01
CA PHE A 744 12.71 -36.11 8.38
C PHE A 744 11.20 -36.04 8.10
N PRO A 745 10.47 -35.06 8.67
CA PRO A 745 9.04 -34.91 8.37
C PRO A 745 8.89 -34.63 6.86
N GLU A 746 8.11 -35.44 6.13
CA GLU A 746 7.84 -35.20 4.69
C GLU A 746 7.27 -33.80 4.41
N ALA A 747 6.68 -33.21 5.44
CA ALA A 747 6.04 -31.92 5.40
C ALA A 747 7.00 -30.72 5.50
N ILE A 748 8.30 -30.94 5.81
CA ILE A 748 9.33 -29.89 5.71
C ILE A 748 9.89 -29.89 4.28
N PRO A 749 9.94 -28.74 3.58
CA PRO A 749 10.45 -28.70 2.21
C PRO A 749 11.93 -29.09 2.10
N SER A 750 12.24 -29.97 1.15
CA SER A 750 13.58 -30.57 0.96
C SER A 750 14.33 -30.06 -0.28
N ASN A 751 13.70 -29.20 -1.10
CA ASN A 751 14.16 -28.77 -2.42
C ASN A 751 14.18 -27.23 -2.61
N GLY A 752 14.32 -26.46 -1.53
CA GLY A 752 14.45 -24.99 -1.61
C GLY A 752 13.14 -24.23 -1.82
N GLN A 753 12.00 -24.85 -1.50
CA GLN A 753 10.71 -24.14 -1.42
C GLN A 753 10.73 -23.10 -0.29
N PRO A 754 9.99 -22.00 -0.43
CA PRO A 754 9.81 -21.03 0.65
C PRO A 754 9.16 -21.71 1.86
N PHE A 755 9.59 -21.32 3.05
CA PHE A 755 9.06 -21.81 4.32
C PHE A 755 9.06 -20.67 5.36
N THR A 756 8.22 -20.82 6.38
CA THR A 756 8.19 -19.91 7.53
C THR A 756 8.44 -20.71 8.81
N VAL A 757 9.30 -20.19 9.69
CA VAL A 757 9.50 -20.69 11.06
C VAL A 757 9.23 -19.54 12.01
N SER A 758 8.42 -19.78 13.04
CA SER A 758 8.13 -18.81 14.10
C SER A 758 8.23 -19.50 15.46
N PHE A 759 8.79 -18.80 16.46
CA PHE A 759 8.84 -19.25 17.84
C PHE A 759 9.07 -18.07 18.79
N TRP A 760 8.63 -18.23 20.03
CA TRP A 760 9.01 -17.34 21.14
C TRP A 760 10.28 -17.86 21.80
N LEU A 761 11.22 -16.95 22.08
CA LEU A 761 12.47 -17.26 22.76
C LEU A 761 12.70 -16.27 23.89
N GLN A 762 13.06 -16.80 25.07
CA GLN A 762 13.61 -15.99 26.15
C GLN A 762 15.05 -16.43 26.40
N THR A 763 16.00 -15.52 26.15
CA THR A 763 17.40 -15.74 26.47
C THR A 763 17.70 -15.17 27.86
N HIS A 764 18.37 -15.93 28.72
CA HIS A 764 18.97 -15.37 29.93
C HIS A 764 20.28 -14.64 29.57
N GLN A 765 20.71 -13.70 30.42
CA GLN A 765 22.02 -13.06 30.29
C GLN A 765 23.10 -14.15 30.15
N ALA A 766 23.92 -14.06 29.11
CA ALA A 766 25.07 -14.92 28.94
C ALA A 766 25.94 -14.83 30.19
N ASP A 767 26.11 -15.94 30.91
CA ASP A 767 27.02 -15.99 32.04
C ASP A 767 28.47 -16.13 31.55
N GLU A 768 29.41 -16.14 32.50
CA GLU A 768 30.84 -16.28 32.21
C GLU A 768 31.19 -17.61 31.51
N ASN A 769 30.30 -18.61 31.51
CA ASN A 769 30.51 -19.89 30.86
C ASN A 769 30.09 -19.92 29.39
N THR A 770 29.25 -18.98 28.92
CA THR A 770 29.04 -18.75 27.48
C THR A 770 30.28 -18.13 26.80
N LYS A 771 31.30 -17.74 27.59
CA LYS A 771 32.61 -17.20 27.15
C LYS A 771 33.77 -18.22 27.20
N GLN A 772 33.54 -19.52 27.37
CA GLN A 772 34.66 -20.46 27.47
C GLN A 772 35.22 -20.89 26.09
N GLY A 773 36.23 -20.14 25.64
CA GLY A 773 37.31 -20.66 24.80
C GLY A 773 36.99 -20.89 23.32
N ILE A 774 38.01 -21.37 22.60
CA ILE A 774 38.09 -21.60 21.14
C ILE A 774 37.00 -22.52 20.55
N SER A 775 36.11 -23.07 21.37
CA SER A 775 34.94 -23.84 20.97
C SER A 775 33.68 -23.00 21.21
N LYS A 776 33.40 -22.03 20.33
CA LYS A 776 32.22 -21.16 20.42
C LYS A 776 30.94 -21.99 20.28
N HIS A 777 30.17 -22.12 21.35
CA HIS A 777 28.82 -22.68 21.30
C HIS A 777 27.84 -21.61 20.81
N TYR A 778 27.40 -21.71 19.56
CA TYR A 778 26.29 -20.93 19.03
C TYR A 778 24.98 -21.63 19.41
N PRO A 779 24.14 -21.09 20.30
CA PRO A 779 22.87 -21.71 20.62
C PRO A 779 22.03 -21.81 19.34
N SER A 780 21.71 -23.05 18.98
CA SER A 780 20.90 -23.40 17.82
C SER A 780 19.47 -23.61 18.30
N PHE A 781 18.53 -22.85 17.75
CA PHE A 781 17.12 -22.90 18.19
C PHE A 781 16.33 -23.91 17.36
N VAL A 782 16.48 -23.85 16.04
CA VAL A 782 15.82 -24.76 15.09
C VAL A 782 16.82 -25.10 14.00
N SER A 783 16.93 -26.38 13.64
CA SER A 783 17.75 -26.82 12.51
C SER A 783 17.21 -28.07 11.85
N TRP A 784 17.42 -28.20 10.55
CA TRP A 784 17.12 -29.42 9.79
C TRP A 784 18.08 -29.57 8.61
N GLY A 785 18.11 -30.76 8.02
CA GLY A 785 18.97 -31.00 6.87
C GLY A 785 18.88 -32.43 6.36
N CYS A 786 19.78 -32.78 5.44
CA CYS A 786 19.76 -34.06 4.74
C CYS A 786 20.21 -35.21 5.67
N PRO A 787 19.32 -36.16 6.02
CA PRO A 787 19.68 -37.27 6.89
C PRO A 787 20.71 -38.21 6.24
N THR A 788 20.71 -38.35 4.92
CA THR A 788 21.65 -39.21 4.17
C THR A 788 23.09 -38.72 4.21
N ASN A 789 23.28 -37.39 4.28
CA ASN A 789 24.61 -36.78 4.27
C ASN A 789 25.07 -36.29 5.66
N ALA A 790 24.25 -36.49 6.72
CA ALA A 790 24.48 -35.98 8.07
C ALA A 790 24.79 -34.47 8.12
N THR A 791 24.15 -33.69 7.25
CA THR A 791 24.41 -32.25 7.10
C THR A 791 23.25 -31.42 7.61
N ILE A 792 23.54 -30.35 8.34
CA ILE A 792 22.57 -29.26 8.57
C ILE A 792 22.46 -28.45 7.27
N GLY A 793 21.24 -28.36 6.73
CA GLY A 793 20.92 -27.58 5.54
C GLY A 793 20.44 -26.17 5.90
N TYR A 794 19.72 -26.07 7.01
CA TYR A 794 19.13 -24.84 7.52
C TYR A 794 19.29 -24.77 9.04
N LEU A 795 19.66 -23.60 9.57
CA LEU A 795 19.84 -23.36 11.00
C LEU A 795 19.46 -21.93 11.36
N LEU A 796 18.65 -21.77 12.40
CA LEU A 796 18.41 -20.49 13.06
C LEU A 796 19.10 -20.49 14.43
N SER A 797 20.04 -19.58 14.63
CA SER A 797 20.90 -19.56 15.82
C SER A 797 21.30 -18.15 16.23
N TYR A 798 21.83 -17.99 17.45
CA TYR A 798 22.38 -16.72 17.94
C TYR A 798 23.91 -16.68 17.77
N TRP A 799 24.42 -15.60 17.19
CA TRP A 799 25.85 -15.41 16.93
C TRP A 799 26.37 -14.19 17.67
N HIS A 800 27.51 -14.34 18.33
CA HIS A 800 28.28 -13.22 18.87
C HIS A 800 29.20 -12.68 17.78
N ASP A 801 28.95 -11.45 17.36
CA ASP A 801 29.86 -10.75 16.46
C ASP A 801 31.02 -10.15 17.26
N VAL A 802 32.24 -10.53 16.86
CA VAL A 802 33.45 -10.16 17.59
C VAL A 802 33.85 -8.70 17.36
N ASN A 803 33.35 -8.08 16.28
CA ASN A 803 33.72 -6.72 15.90
C ASN A 803 32.87 -5.68 16.66
N ASP A 804 31.58 -5.95 16.84
CA ASP A 804 30.65 -5.03 17.51
C ASP A 804 30.31 -5.45 18.96
N ARG A 805 30.75 -6.65 19.39
CA ARG A 805 30.46 -7.25 20.72
C ARG A 805 28.96 -7.39 21.00
N THR A 806 28.16 -7.52 19.95
CA THR A 806 26.72 -7.72 20.04
C THR A 806 26.37 -9.17 19.71
N TRP A 807 25.20 -9.58 20.18
CA TRP A 807 24.63 -10.87 19.84
C TRP A 807 23.43 -10.65 18.91
N SER A 808 23.45 -11.33 17.75
CA SER A 808 22.41 -11.23 16.72
C SER A 808 21.84 -12.61 16.40
N ALA A 809 20.53 -12.70 16.17
CA ALA A 809 19.95 -13.87 15.51
C ALA A 809 20.43 -13.95 14.06
N ARG A 810 20.78 -15.14 13.57
CA ARG A 810 21.17 -15.38 12.18
C ARG A 810 20.50 -16.64 11.64
N CYS A 811 20.11 -16.58 10.37
CA CYS A 811 19.69 -17.73 9.59
C CYS A 811 20.86 -18.21 8.72
N TYR A 812 21.18 -19.50 8.79
CA TYR A 812 22.19 -20.17 7.96
C TYR A 812 21.49 -21.08 6.96
N VAL A 813 21.83 -20.92 5.67
CA VAL A 813 21.35 -21.75 4.57
C VAL A 813 22.54 -22.33 3.82
N ARG A 814 22.65 -23.66 3.79
CA ARG A 814 23.76 -24.34 3.10
C ARG A 814 23.48 -24.44 1.61
N LYS A 815 24.31 -23.80 0.77
CA LYS A 815 24.30 -23.98 -0.70
C LYS A 815 24.59 -25.44 -1.08
N GLN A 816 23.78 -26.03 -1.97
CA GLN A 816 24.12 -27.33 -2.56
C GLN A 816 25.39 -27.21 -3.40
N GLY A 817 26.41 -28.03 -3.12
CA GLY A 817 27.59 -28.22 -3.99
C GLY A 817 28.91 -27.56 -3.58
N GLY A 818 29.00 -26.89 -2.43
CA GLY A 818 30.27 -26.29 -1.96
C GLY A 818 30.75 -26.86 -0.63
N LEU A 819 31.95 -27.46 -0.60
CA LEU A 819 32.72 -27.57 0.64
C LEU A 819 33.27 -26.17 0.97
N GLY A 820 32.71 -25.52 2.00
CA GLY A 820 33.40 -24.45 2.73
C GLY A 820 33.27 -23.00 2.25
N ALA A 821 32.09 -22.55 1.78
CA ALA A 821 31.82 -21.12 1.66
C ALA A 821 30.60 -20.73 2.50
N ILE A 822 30.83 -19.76 3.40
CA ILE A 822 29.87 -19.09 4.30
C ILE A 822 28.96 -18.18 3.48
#